data_AF-A0ABD3MRY9-F1
#
_entry.id   AF-A0ABD3MRY9-F1
#
_cell.length_a   1.000
_cell.length_b   1.000
_cell.length_c   1.000
_cell.angle_alpha   90.00
_cell.angle_beta   90.00
_cell.angle_gamma   90.00
#
_symmetry.space_group_name_H-M   'P 1'
#
loop_
_entity.id
_entity.type
_entity.pdbx_description
1 polymer ?
#
loop_
_entity_poly.entity_id
_entity_poly.type
_entity_poly.pdbx_seq_one_letter_code
_entity_poly.pdbx_strand_id
1 'polypeptide(L)'
;MNPQPMFGKRRKRPTIGLTCIAVTLLGMYVTFVSLVLNKFGGGSRSSIGVSGGNNIESSSPPPPRFSSHARTMNNESGDDGAALSSSPRRQRLSAPTDDHPEETREEAVIIDDGGGGVSKQQREPTIDDFCGLCQWKGQGFNCNKRVDWLSNTKKMSPNDARMSELRYCANYNGCNSAIDDEGYMPCEDLKTPPSDYYKADTIHVELSPELEDVLSGEFLKRAIDSRRGDAVESSLSEGESGERRDGADDGLKYRREGEDIVTTVLTAARLGDRRYDAEEGGGGGRGEKDPSISFAELTKGDNMPVLTAYCEPVNQTMWETRPLPPRDGPITKRALFPISYPNVRSCSALSSQWPIDTPPVDLDPFLPWIHDVFPSSDGRDVIFVAQNRRRCYNGQRRVRFGERLPMGVIPHQNDVHIDYVKNYLMRPQSALFQHVPLKRISHQDGPADDSDEPRYRLASHEDADPDGMETRFICRFKNYNPNASSSNNLSIVGYSLSRFVVDYDYHTYRKGYKFSATEAGYDNHMIWQSQLLFKCPVPSDYRDRVRNGDTVVDDYATLYVDVIPIRTAPRYTPPREFLQPRYEFHNDIENLFIPDIEWGKEHVLPKIDESGRWENIPVCMPSLMSIGIVPKGVDVNTVTIPENESDKKYVAVTGELPPKIHKVIACTWASTTFRTRSNRAQVGDGKRRLQEWLEFNLVAGFDHVYVYDNSGAFTNEDSLADIVDLFPRDKVTRIDWPCKICSNRDGNEGERSSQYAAESSCRLRFGTHARWLGSFDTDEYLVPMGNYKSMGEVADRLDEIGVKVAVFKSAPAKPRFDLLEDPKKTWEVDGTFTPTVTANETFLHTYNCNWEAFPRTKDLSPRRKQMYRADYVKLHYVHYSTITVVSQMSEKETKATNESWKHRYVEQHNHEFDEENEATMLHAKTKVASNMRSWRDRCKSTFNSFEEGGCPLGFPLPKDLVDEVKTKPLRDDGWAYNCFVNEKIEDYWWPKLAESVLKRGDISATE
;
A
#
# COMPACT_ATOMS: atom_id res chain seq x y z
N MET A 1 -12.64 58.88 -20.90
CA MET A 1 -14.06 59.19 -20.64
C MET A 1 -14.61 58.05 -19.80
N ASN A 2 -14.89 58.31 -18.53
CA ASN A 2 -15.25 57.33 -17.51
C ASN A 2 -16.75 57.41 -17.19
N PRO A 3 -17.45 56.28 -17.04
CA PRO A 3 -18.60 56.18 -16.17
C PRO A 3 -18.27 55.37 -14.90
N GLN A 4 -18.73 55.88 -13.76
CA GLN A 4 -18.58 55.28 -12.44
C GLN A 4 -19.40 53.99 -12.26
N PRO A 5 -18.98 53.06 -11.39
CA PRO A 5 -19.87 52.07 -10.79
C PRO A 5 -20.32 52.47 -9.38
N MET A 6 -21.61 52.24 -9.10
CA MET A 6 -22.26 52.40 -7.80
C MET A 6 -21.73 51.41 -6.75
N PHE A 7 -21.38 51.90 -5.57
CA PHE A 7 -20.97 51.09 -4.42
C PHE A 7 -22.19 50.56 -3.64
N GLY A 8 -22.34 49.22 -3.58
CA GLY A 8 -23.15 48.52 -2.60
C GLY A 8 -22.44 48.44 -1.23
N LYS A 9 -23.21 48.59 -0.15
CA LYS A 9 -22.76 48.64 1.25
C LYS A 9 -21.96 47.40 1.67
N ARG A 10 -20.66 47.57 2.00
CA ARG A 10 -19.86 46.57 2.73
C ARG A 10 -20.16 46.65 4.24
N ARG A 11 -20.38 45.49 4.87
CA ARG A 11 -20.40 45.33 6.34
C ARG A 11 -19.02 45.69 6.93
N LYS A 12 -19.00 46.53 7.97
CA LYS A 12 -17.80 46.93 8.71
C LYS A 12 -17.26 45.74 9.52
N ARG A 13 -15.98 45.40 9.36
CA ARG A 13 -15.22 44.57 10.31
C ARG A 13 -14.85 45.42 11.54
N PRO A 14 -14.79 44.86 12.75
CA PRO A 14 -14.36 45.61 13.93
C PRO A 14 -12.85 45.89 13.84
N THR A 15 -12.49 47.17 13.75
CA THR A 15 -11.11 47.63 13.94
C THR A 15 -10.81 47.65 15.43
N ILE A 16 -9.92 46.76 15.88
CA ILE A 16 -9.25 46.89 17.17
C ILE A 16 -8.41 48.16 17.10
N GLY A 17 -8.73 49.15 17.93
CA GLY A 17 -8.04 50.44 17.92
C GLY A 17 -6.56 50.28 18.24
N LEU A 18 -5.70 51.00 17.53
CA LEU A 18 -4.24 51.07 17.79
C LEU A 18 -3.91 51.32 19.26
N THR A 19 -4.80 52.00 19.99
CA THR A 19 -4.69 52.25 21.42
C THR A 19 -4.67 50.97 22.26
N CYS A 20 -5.45 49.94 21.93
CA CYS A 20 -5.43 48.68 22.66
C CYS A 20 -4.10 47.92 22.45
N ILE A 21 -3.57 47.94 21.22
CA ILE A 21 -2.28 47.31 20.93
C ILE A 21 -1.14 48.05 21.63
N ALA A 22 -1.17 49.39 21.64
CA ALA A 22 -0.17 50.20 22.31
C ALA A 22 -0.18 49.99 23.83
N VAL A 23 -1.36 49.87 24.46
CA VAL A 23 -1.47 49.61 25.91
C VAL A 23 -0.96 48.22 26.29
N THR A 24 -1.27 47.19 25.48
CA THR A 24 -0.78 45.83 25.72
C THR A 24 0.74 45.74 25.57
N LEU A 25 1.30 46.37 24.53
CA LEU A 25 2.75 46.40 24.32
C LEU A 25 3.48 47.20 25.40
N LEU A 26 2.90 48.31 25.88
CA LEU A 26 3.45 49.08 26.99
C LEU A 26 3.42 48.27 28.29
N GLY A 27 2.34 47.53 28.55
CA GLY A 27 2.26 46.63 29.71
C GLY A 27 3.31 45.52 29.68
N MET A 28 3.51 44.90 28.52
CA MET A 28 4.56 43.89 28.33
C MET A 28 5.97 44.48 28.51
N TYR A 29 6.22 45.68 27.99
CA TYR A 29 7.50 46.36 28.13
C TYR A 29 7.80 46.74 29.58
N VAL A 30 6.84 47.28 30.32
CA VAL A 30 6.99 47.60 31.75
C VAL A 30 7.26 46.35 32.56
N THR A 31 6.57 45.23 32.25
CA THR A 31 6.79 43.95 32.94
C THR A 31 8.19 43.40 32.67
N PHE A 32 8.65 43.47 31.42
CA PHE A 32 9.99 43.04 31.02
C PHE A 32 11.09 43.88 31.68
N VAL A 33 10.95 45.21 31.68
CA VAL A 33 11.91 46.11 32.34
C VAL A 33 11.95 45.88 33.85
N SER A 34 10.79 45.65 34.49
CA SER A 34 10.71 45.36 35.93
C SER A 34 11.37 44.03 36.28
N LEU A 35 11.23 43.00 35.44
CA LEU A 35 11.91 41.71 35.60
C LEU A 35 13.42 41.80 35.41
N VAL A 36 13.89 42.63 34.47
CA VAL A 36 15.32 42.84 34.23
C VAL A 36 15.96 43.67 35.35
N LEU A 37 15.29 44.72 35.83
CA LEU A 37 15.81 45.55 36.91
C LEU A 37 15.85 44.83 38.26
N ASN A 38 14.90 43.92 38.52
CA ASN A 38 14.93 43.08 39.72
C ASN A 38 16.01 41.98 39.69
N LYS A 39 16.54 41.63 38.50
CA LYS A 39 17.57 40.59 38.37
C LYS A 39 19.01 41.11 38.52
N PHE A 40 19.22 42.44 38.50
CA PHE A 40 20.55 43.06 38.53
C PHE A 40 20.81 44.05 39.68
N GLY A 41 19.82 44.32 40.55
CA GLY A 41 19.97 45.24 41.68
C GLY A 41 20.06 44.55 43.03
N GLY A 42 21.26 44.22 43.52
CA GLY A 42 21.40 43.68 44.87
C GLY A 42 22.80 43.25 45.30
N GLY A 43 23.80 44.13 45.20
CA GLY A 43 25.10 43.95 45.85
C GLY A 43 25.33 44.97 46.97
N SER A 44 25.62 44.50 48.19
CA SER A 44 26.29 45.26 49.27
C SER A 44 26.79 44.25 50.32
N ARG A 45 28.09 43.94 50.45
CA ARG A 45 29.27 44.65 51.02
C ARG A 45 29.55 44.30 52.50
N SER A 46 30.85 44.09 52.75
CA SER A 46 31.60 43.97 54.03
C SER A 46 31.64 42.59 54.72
N SER A 47 32.75 42.06 55.25
CA SER A 47 34.18 42.46 55.28
C SER A 47 35.04 41.41 56.03
N ILE A 48 36.30 41.25 55.59
CA ILE A 48 37.54 40.91 56.34
C ILE A 48 37.81 39.45 56.78
N GLY A 49 38.96 38.92 56.32
CA GLY A 49 39.69 37.79 56.90
C GLY A 49 40.83 37.32 55.98
N VAL A 50 42.05 37.21 56.51
CA VAL A 50 43.37 37.25 55.82
C VAL A 50 44.00 35.85 55.61
N SER A 51 44.97 35.77 54.69
CA SER A 51 45.99 34.72 54.41
C SER A 51 45.52 33.54 53.55
N GLY A 52 46.24 32.97 52.57
CA GLY A 52 47.57 33.17 52.00
C GLY A 52 47.91 31.93 51.14
N GLY A 53 48.69 32.08 50.04
CA GLY A 53 49.47 30.98 49.44
C GLY A 53 48.91 30.18 48.24
N ASN A 54 49.44 30.51 47.06
CA ASN A 54 49.89 29.69 45.92
C ASN A 54 49.30 28.29 45.57
N ASN A 55 49.00 28.17 44.26
CA ASN A 55 49.33 27.09 43.31
C ASN A 55 48.45 25.83 43.13
N ILE A 56 47.99 25.70 41.87
CA ILE A 56 48.08 24.56 40.93
C ILE A 56 47.03 23.40 41.00
N GLU A 57 46.40 23.24 39.83
CA GLU A 57 45.84 22.06 39.12
C GLU A 57 44.91 21.02 39.77
N SER A 58 43.75 20.89 39.10
CA SER A 58 42.99 19.69 38.69
C SER A 58 42.94 18.44 39.59
N SER A 59 41.72 18.09 40.03
CA SER A 59 41.11 16.76 39.84
C SER A 59 39.68 16.72 40.42
N SER A 60 38.76 16.09 39.69
CA SER A 60 37.41 15.59 40.07
C SER A 60 37.43 14.68 41.33
N PRO A 61 36.34 14.07 41.88
CA PRO A 61 34.87 14.10 41.62
C PRO A 61 34.05 14.25 42.96
N PRO A 62 32.92 13.54 43.26
CA PRO A 62 31.52 13.98 43.10
C PRO A 62 30.71 14.04 44.46
N PRO A 63 29.36 13.89 44.52
CA PRO A 63 28.43 14.81 45.20
C PRO A 63 27.95 14.32 46.60
N PRO A 64 27.09 15.08 47.31
CA PRO A 64 25.73 14.57 47.51
C PRO A 64 24.59 15.61 47.71
N ARG A 65 23.41 15.24 47.20
CA ARG A 65 22.09 15.15 47.87
C ARG A 65 21.23 16.38 48.25
N PHE A 66 19.96 16.25 47.83
CA PHE A 66 18.66 16.51 48.53
C PHE A 66 18.32 17.98 48.87
N SER A 67 17.07 18.48 48.82
CA SER A 67 15.74 17.91 48.57
C SER A 67 14.66 19.00 48.47
N SER A 68 13.52 18.63 47.86
CA SER A 68 12.12 18.81 48.35
C SER A 68 11.50 20.18 48.66
N HIS A 69 10.32 20.37 48.03
CA HIS A 69 9.00 20.75 48.59
C HIS A 69 8.44 22.19 48.43
N ALA A 70 7.46 22.26 47.52
CA ALA A 70 6.01 22.54 47.71
C ALA A 70 5.52 23.69 48.61
N ARG A 71 4.60 24.53 48.09
CA ARG A 71 3.25 24.80 48.66
C ARG A 71 2.35 25.76 47.85
N THR A 72 1.24 25.20 47.37
CA THR A 72 -0.22 25.54 47.38
C THR A 72 -0.84 26.92 47.74
N MET A 73 -2.10 27.06 47.21
CA MET A 73 -3.31 27.83 47.63
C MET A 73 -3.52 29.25 47.02
N ASN A 74 -4.71 29.78 46.67
CA ASN A 74 -6.14 29.36 46.68
C ASN A 74 -7.02 30.41 45.91
N ASN A 75 -8.20 29.98 45.45
CA ASN A 75 -9.56 30.60 45.36
C ASN A 75 -9.86 32.07 44.93
N GLU A 76 -10.92 32.23 44.08
CA GLU A 76 -12.30 32.75 44.37
C GLU A 76 -12.95 33.79 43.41
N SER A 77 -14.25 33.54 43.09
CA SER A 77 -15.39 34.46 42.75
C SER A 77 -15.38 35.29 41.45
N GLY A 78 -16.47 35.66 40.75
CA GLY A 78 -17.94 35.48 40.88
C GLY A 78 -18.72 36.41 39.89
N ASP A 79 -19.85 35.91 39.37
CA ASP A 79 -21.19 36.48 39.02
C ASP A 79 -21.53 37.68 38.08
N ASP A 80 -22.81 37.61 37.62
CA ASP A 80 -23.78 38.54 36.92
C ASP A 80 -23.94 38.39 35.37
N GLY A 81 -25.13 38.27 34.71
CA GLY A 81 -26.56 38.20 35.06
C GLY A 81 -27.53 38.67 33.91
N ALA A 82 -28.68 37.98 33.73
CA ALA A 82 -30.00 38.38 33.11
C ALA A 82 -30.27 38.36 31.56
N ALA A 83 -31.48 38.14 30.98
CA ALA A 83 -32.78 37.47 31.28
C ALA A 83 -33.79 37.60 30.07
N LEU A 84 -34.90 36.81 30.07
CA LEU A 84 -36.25 36.96 29.40
C LEU A 84 -36.44 36.53 27.90
N SER A 85 -37.56 35.94 27.39
CA SER A 85 -38.89 35.52 27.90
C SER A 85 -39.70 34.63 26.90
N SER A 86 -40.57 33.77 27.46
CA SER A 86 -41.98 33.41 27.10
C SER A 86 -42.43 32.71 25.78
N SER A 87 -43.15 31.60 25.98
CA SER A 87 -44.09 30.89 25.06
C SER A 87 -45.46 31.61 24.85
N PRO A 88 -46.41 31.07 24.05
CA PRO A 88 -47.46 30.19 24.62
C PRO A 88 -48.08 29.08 23.72
N ARG A 89 -48.74 28.13 24.40
CA ARG A 89 -49.64 27.02 23.98
C ARG A 89 -51.03 27.48 23.47
N ARG A 90 -51.74 26.62 22.70
CA ARG A 90 -53.11 26.04 23.00
C ARG A 90 -53.66 25.16 21.84
N GLN A 91 -54.06 23.89 22.11
CA GLN A 91 -55.45 23.32 22.19
C GLN A 91 -56.11 23.03 20.82
N ARG A 92 -56.98 22.04 20.57
CA ARG A 92 -57.54 20.79 21.16
C ARG A 92 -58.60 20.28 20.11
N LEU A 93 -59.18 19.07 20.31
CA LEU A 93 -60.42 18.50 19.69
C LEU A 93 -60.22 17.68 18.39
N SER A 94 -60.89 16.57 18.06
CA SER A 94 -61.72 15.54 18.72
C SER A 94 -62.12 14.50 17.63
N ALA A 95 -62.42 13.24 18.01
CA ALA A 95 -62.87 12.08 17.19
C ALA A 95 -64.32 12.26 16.60
N PRO A 96 -65.03 11.30 15.92
CA PRO A 96 -65.03 9.82 16.09
C PRO A 96 -65.34 8.88 14.85
N THR A 97 -65.21 7.54 15.08
CA THR A 97 -66.04 6.33 14.64
C THR A 97 -66.34 6.06 13.14
N ASP A 98 -66.44 4.84 12.57
CA ASP A 98 -66.86 3.49 13.03
C ASP A 98 -66.43 2.35 12.05
N ASP A 99 -66.63 1.10 12.50
CA ASP A 99 -66.81 -0.20 11.81
C ASP A 99 -65.64 -1.23 11.65
N HIS A 100 -65.67 -2.17 12.62
CA HIS A 100 -65.10 -3.53 12.73
C HIS A 100 -66.04 -4.58 12.02
N PRO A 101 -65.73 -5.90 11.85
CA PRO A 101 -65.06 -6.80 12.83
C PRO A 101 -64.07 -7.87 12.26
N GLU A 102 -63.06 -8.23 13.07
CA GLU A 102 -62.78 -9.57 13.69
C GLU A 102 -62.00 -10.53 12.75
N GLU A 103 -60.93 -11.22 13.17
CA GLU A 103 -60.86 -12.10 14.35
C GLU A 103 -59.39 -12.44 14.77
N THR A 104 -59.16 -12.37 16.09
CA THR A 104 -58.28 -13.16 17.00
C THR A 104 -56.77 -13.34 16.80
N ARG A 105 -55.99 -12.79 17.76
CA ARG A 105 -55.23 -13.59 18.74
C ARG A 105 -54.84 -12.79 20.00
N GLU A 106 -55.31 -13.30 21.13
CA GLU A 106 -54.97 -13.03 22.54
C GLU A 106 -53.46 -13.18 22.83
N GLU A 107 -52.85 -12.77 23.95
CA GLU A 107 -53.05 -11.80 25.03
C GLU A 107 -51.70 -11.81 25.78
N ALA A 108 -51.16 -10.65 26.16
CA ALA A 108 -50.21 -10.55 27.25
C ALA A 108 -50.50 -9.23 27.99
N VAL A 109 -51.09 -9.38 29.17
CA VAL A 109 -51.54 -8.32 30.06
C VAL A 109 -50.35 -7.58 30.69
N ILE A 110 -50.47 -6.25 30.64
CA ILE A 110 -49.68 -5.23 31.32
C ILE A 110 -50.15 -5.14 32.77
N ILE A 111 -49.21 -5.00 33.72
CA ILE A 111 -49.46 -4.29 34.97
C ILE A 111 -48.51 -3.09 35.03
N ASP A 112 -49.15 -1.96 35.24
CA ASP A 112 -48.66 -0.60 35.41
C ASP A 112 -48.07 -0.40 36.83
N ASP A 113 -47.16 0.56 36.96
CA ASP A 113 -47.20 1.60 38.01
C ASP A 113 -45.87 2.38 38.09
N GLY A 114 -45.96 3.66 37.74
CA GLY A 114 -45.74 4.74 38.72
C GLY A 114 -44.33 4.97 39.31
N GLY A 115 -43.64 5.96 38.73
CA GLY A 115 -43.07 7.11 39.45
C GLY A 115 -42.16 6.92 40.67
N GLY A 116 -40.88 7.27 40.53
CA GLY A 116 -40.01 7.62 41.65
C GLY A 116 -38.58 7.93 41.22
N GLY A 117 -38.12 9.17 41.43
CA GLY A 117 -36.71 9.51 41.28
C GLY A 117 -35.88 8.78 42.33
N VAL A 118 -35.11 7.78 41.89
CA VAL A 118 -34.18 7.04 42.75
C VAL A 118 -32.76 7.39 42.32
N SER A 119 -31.99 7.99 43.22
CA SER A 119 -30.54 8.08 43.11
C SER A 119 -29.99 6.69 42.83
N LYS A 120 -29.28 6.48 41.71
CA LYS A 120 -28.61 5.20 41.42
C LYS A 120 -27.64 4.90 42.57
N GLN A 121 -28.06 4.08 43.53
CA GLN A 121 -27.13 3.43 44.44
C GLN A 121 -26.26 2.53 43.56
N GLN A 122 -24.98 2.89 43.44
CA GLN A 122 -23.99 2.03 42.81
C GLN A 122 -23.96 0.74 43.62
N ARG A 123 -24.37 -0.38 42.99
CA ARG A 123 -24.20 -1.70 43.56
C ARG A 123 -22.69 -1.90 43.80
N GLU A 124 -22.31 -2.27 45.02
CA GLU A 124 -20.92 -2.61 45.30
C GLU A 124 -20.48 -3.77 44.40
N PRO A 125 -19.31 -3.66 43.75
CA PRO A 125 -18.83 -4.69 42.86
C PRO A 125 -18.54 -5.97 43.64
N THR A 126 -19.08 -7.10 43.19
CA THR A 126 -18.85 -8.43 43.76
C THR A 126 -17.82 -9.18 42.94
N ILE A 127 -17.22 -10.23 43.50
CA ILE A 127 -16.15 -10.98 42.79
C ILE A 127 -16.60 -11.53 41.43
N ASP A 128 -17.89 -11.79 41.25
CA ASP A 128 -18.50 -12.21 39.99
C ASP A 128 -18.42 -11.14 38.87
N ASP A 129 -18.21 -9.88 39.23
CA ASP A 129 -18.00 -8.77 38.28
C ASP A 129 -16.54 -8.74 37.76
N PHE A 130 -15.67 -9.62 38.25
CA PHE A 130 -14.26 -9.69 37.83
C PHE A 130 -14.10 -10.36 36.46
N CYS A 131 -13.87 -9.52 35.45
CA CYS A 131 -13.74 -9.94 34.05
C CYS A 131 -12.48 -10.78 33.75
N GLY A 132 -11.39 -10.60 34.53
CA GLY A 132 -10.12 -11.32 34.43
C GLY A 132 -9.27 -11.08 33.17
N LEU A 133 -9.90 -10.81 32.04
CA LEU A 133 -9.26 -10.72 30.72
C LEU A 133 -9.00 -9.28 30.25
N CYS A 134 -9.54 -8.29 30.97
CA CYS A 134 -9.37 -6.87 30.69
C CYS A 134 -7.87 -6.53 30.77
N GLN A 135 -7.34 -5.86 29.73
CA GLN A 135 -5.98 -5.34 29.78
C GLN A 135 -5.92 -4.21 30.79
N TRP A 136 -4.87 -4.21 31.60
CA TRP A 136 -4.62 -3.09 32.50
C TRP A 136 -4.14 -1.91 31.64
N LYS A 137 -4.85 -0.77 31.73
CA LYS A 137 -4.73 0.33 30.75
C LYS A 137 -3.29 0.80 30.63
N GLY A 138 -2.71 0.63 29.43
CA GLY A 138 -1.33 1.03 29.14
C GLY A 138 -0.25 0.04 29.56
N GLN A 139 -0.61 -1.18 29.99
CA GLN A 139 0.36 -2.23 30.32
C GLN A 139 0.08 -3.53 29.55
N GLY A 140 1.14 -4.25 29.19
CA GLY A 140 1.09 -5.49 28.38
C GLY A 140 0.57 -6.74 29.11
N PHE A 141 -0.16 -6.60 30.23
CA PHE A 141 -0.71 -7.72 30.99
C PHE A 141 -2.19 -7.48 31.35
N ASN A 142 -2.93 -8.58 31.60
CA ASN A 142 -4.35 -8.55 31.94
C ASN A 142 -4.59 -8.66 33.45
N CYS A 143 -5.82 -8.42 33.90
CA CYS A 143 -6.19 -8.46 35.32
C CYS A 143 -5.89 -9.82 35.97
N ASN A 144 -5.98 -10.95 35.25
CA ASN A 144 -5.58 -12.26 35.78
C ASN A 144 -4.08 -12.33 36.10
N LYS A 145 -3.22 -11.90 35.18
CA LYS A 145 -1.76 -11.82 35.42
C LYS A 145 -1.44 -10.90 36.61
N ARG A 146 -2.20 -9.82 36.78
CA ARG A 146 -2.07 -8.93 37.93
C ARG A 146 -2.49 -9.61 39.23
N VAL A 147 -3.60 -10.34 39.23
CA VAL A 147 -4.06 -11.15 40.36
C VAL A 147 -3.02 -12.20 40.74
N ASP A 148 -2.45 -12.90 39.76
CA ASP A 148 -1.40 -13.89 39.99
C ASP A 148 -0.15 -13.24 40.61
N TRP A 149 0.25 -12.08 40.11
CA TRP A 149 1.34 -11.30 40.70
C TRP A 149 1.03 -10.88 42.14
N LEU A 150 -0.18 -10.38 42.41
CA LEU A 150 -0.64 -9.96 43.72
C LEU A 150 -0.67 -11.14 44.70
N SER A 151 -1.14 -12.31 44.25
CA SER A 151 -1.14 -13.53 45.05
C SER A 151 0.25 -14.06 45.33
N ASN A 152 1.13 -14.07 44.34
CA ASN A 152 2.49 -14.62 44.50
C ASN A 152 3.41 -13.70 45.29
N THR A 153 3.32 -12.39 45.04
CA THR A 153 4.24 -11.37 45.56
C THR A 153 3.75 -10.79 46.88
N LYS A 154 2.46 -10.46 46.99
CA LYS A 154 1.87 -9.88 48.20
C LYS A 154 1.19 -10.93 49.09
N LYS A 155 1.29 -12.21 48.75
CA LYS A 155 0.71 -13.35 49.47
C LYS A 155 -0.80 -13.19 49.72
N MET A 156 -1.49 -12.49 48.82
CA MET A 156 -2.94 -12.34 48.88
C MET A 156 -3.64 -13.60 48.37
N SER A 157 -4.78 -13.95 48.97
CA SER A 157 -5.61 -15.00 48.40
C SER A 157 -6.08 -14.56 46.99
N PRO A 158 -6.26 -15.49 46.03
CA PRO A 158 -6.71 -15.14 44.69
C PRO A 158 -8.01 -14.33 44.68
N ASN A 159 -8.91 -14.59 45.64
CA ASN A 159 -10.17 -13.86 45.75
C ASN A 159 -9.97 -12.43 46.29
N ASP A 160 -9.06 -12.23 47.25
CA ASP A 160 -8.74 -10.89 47.74
C ASP A 160 -8.00 -10.06 46.68
N ALA A 161 -7.11 -10.70 45.92
CA ALA A 161 -6.41 -10.06 44.81
C ALA A 161 -7.40 -9.64 43.70
N ARG A 162 -8.36 -10.50 43.34
CA ARG A 162 -9.44 -10.16 42.38
C ARG A 162 -10.30 -9.01 42.87
N MET A 163 -10.71 -9.04 44.14
CA MET A 163 -11.51 -7.96 44.74
C MET A 163 -10.74 -6.65 44.85
N SER A 164 -9.45 -6.71 45.15
CA SER A 164 -8.57 -5.53 45.17
C SER A 164 -8.48 -4.89 43.79
N GLU A 165 -8.27 -5.69 42.75
CA GLU A 165 -8.17 -5.19 41.37
C GLU A 165 -9.52 -4.68 40.85
N LEU A 166 -10.61 -5.38 41.18
CA LEU A 166 -11.98 -4.96 40.83
C LEU A 166 -12.33 -3.61 41.45
N ARG A 167 -11.98 -3.41 42.73
CA ARG A 167 -12.18 -2.13 43.43
C ARG A 167 -11.34 -1.01 42.83
N TYR A 168 -10.11 -1.30 42.43
CA TYR A 168 -9.26 -0.32 41.74
C TYR A 168 -9.92 0.17 40.44
N CYS A 169 -10.47 -0.74 39.65
CA CYS A 169 -11.19 -0.43 38.42
C CYS A 169 -12.52 0.31 38.66
N ALA A 170 -13.26 -0.05 39.72
CA ALA A 170 -14.58 0.51 40.01
C ALA A 170 -14.56 1.91 40.65
N ASN A 171 -13.47 2.30 41.34
CA ASN A 171 -13.43 3.54 42.13
C ASN A 171 -12.90 4.80 41.42
N TYR A 172 -12.47 4.76 40.16
CA TYR A 172 -11.85 5.93 39.51
C TYR A 172 -12.83 6.83 38.73
N ASN A 173 -13.49 7.75 39.45
CA ASN A 173 -14.19 8.93 38.92
C ASN A 173 -13.34 10.22 39.01
N GLY A 174 -12.00 10.12 38.99
CA GLY A 174 -11.08 11.22 39.32
C GLY A 174 -10.07 11.63 38.24
N CYS A 175 -10.46 11.75 36.97
CA CYS A 175 -9.63 12.41 35.95
C CYS A 175 -10.47 13.43 35.18
N ASN A 176 -10.07 14.70 35.27
CA ASN A 176 -10.78 15.84 34.68
C ASN A 176 -10.75 15.79 33.14
N SER A 177 -11.77 16.31 32.46
CA SER A 177 -12.08 16.04 31.04
C SER A 177 -11.33 16.87 29.99
N ALA A 178 -10.14 17.42 30.30
CA ALA A 178 -9.38 18.21 29.34
C ALA A 178 -8.21 17.39 28.78
N ILE A 179 -8.25 17.12 27.48
CA ILE A 179 -7.16 16.52 26.68
C ILE A 179 -6.16 17.65 26.38
N ASP A 180 -4.85 17.40 26.49
CA ASP A 180 -3.85 18.39 26.10
C ASP A 180 -3.62 18.45 24.58
N ASP A 181 -2.87 19.46 24.13
CA ASP A 181 -2.61 19.73 22.71
C ASP A 181 -1.79 18.63 21.99
N GLU A 182 -1.29 17.62 22.72
CA GLU A 182 -0.61 16.45 22.16
C GLU A 182 -1.48 15.18 22.14
N GLY A 183 -2.75 15.27 22.55
CA GLY A 183 -3.70 14.15 22.50
C GLY A 183 -3.47 13.08 23.56
N TYR A 184 -2.73 13.40 24.63
CA TYR A 184 -2.52 12.52 25.77
C TYR A 184 -3.18 13.08 27.03
N MET A 185 -3.52 12.20 27.97
CA MET A 185 -3.97 12.58 29.31
C MET A 185 -2.74 12.66 30.21
N PRO A 186 -2.34 13.84 30.74
CA PRO A 186 -1.28 13.89 31.73
C PRO A 186 -1.84 13.50 33.11
N CYS A 187 -1.44 12.35 33.62
CA CYS A 187 -1.53 12.05 35.05
C CYS A 187 -0.24 12.57 35.71
N GLU A 188 -0.26 13.79 36.27
CA GLU A 188 0.89 14.29 37.01
C GLU A 188 1.05 13.57 38.37
N ASP A 189 2.31 13.26 38.68
CA ASP A 189 2.86 12.79 39.97
C ASP A 189 2.70 11.33 40.41
N LEU A 190 3.08 10.38 39.54
CA LEU A 190 3.73 9.14 39.97
C LEU A 190 5.13 9.03 39.35
N LYS A 191 6.07 9.84 39.84
CA LYS A 191 7.45 9.92 39.32
C LYS A 191 8.35 8.72 39.59
N THR A 192 7.85 7.61 40.15
CA THR A 192 8.59 6.35 40.21
C THR A 192 7.63 5.18 40.37
N PRO A 193 7.65 4.16 39.49
CA PRO A 193 7.04 2.87 39.80
C PRO A 193 7.67 2.29 41.07
N PRO A 194 6.92 1.56 41.91
CA PRO A 194 7.48 0.81 43.02
C PRO A 194 8.66 -0.06 42.55
N SER A 195 9.75 -0.14 43.33
CA SER A 195 10.98 -0.85 42.93
C SER A 195 10.81 -2.37 42.71
N ASP A 196 9.64 -2.92 43.04
CA ASP A 196 9.23 -4.32 42.81
C ASP A 196 8.43 -4.51 41.50
N TYR A 197 8.52 -3.55 40.55
CA TYR A 197 7.82 -3.56 39.27
C TYR A 197 8.29 -4.71 38.35
N TYR A 198 7.34 -5.52 37.88
CA TYR A 198 7.58 -6.62 36.95
C TYR A 198 7.96 -6.07 35.57
N LYS A 199 9.23 -6.25 35.15
CA LYS A 199 9.62 -6.13 33.74
C LYS A 199 8.96 -7.29 32.99
N ALA A 200 8.14 -6.97 31.99
CA ALA A 200 7.54 -7.99 31.16
C ALA A 200 8.65 -8.73 30.40
N ASP A 201 8.84 -10.00 30.72
CA ASP A 201 9.37 -10.92 29.73
C ASP A 201 8.33 -10.98 28.61
N THR A 202 8.76 -10.71 27.38
CA THR A 202 7.98 -11.02 26.18
C THR A 202 7.68 -12.51 26.20
N ILE A 203 6.48 -12.88 26.66
CA ILE A 203 6.03 -14.27 26.68
C ILE A 203 5.94 -14.71 25.22
N HIS A 204 6.89 -15.53 24.80
CA HIS A 204 6.82 -16.29 23.56
C HIS A 204 5.55 -17.14 23.57
N VAL A 205 4.87 -17.13 22.44
CA VAL A 205 3.69 -17.96 22.18
C VAL A 205 4.09 -19.44 22.29
N GLU A 206 3.42 -20.21 23.16
CA GLU A 206 3.55 -21.67 23.16
C GLU A 206 3.07 -22.21 21.80
N LEU A 207 3.94 -22.92 21.08
CA LEU A 207 3.67 -23.49 19.76
C LEU A 207 2.72 -24.68 19.88
N SER A 208 1.69 -24.77 19.03
CA SER A 208 0.89 -26.00 18.94
C SER A 208 1.69 -27.10 18.22
N PRO A 209 1.43 -28.39 18.48
CA PRO A 209 2.09 -29.49 17.76
C PRO A 209 1.92 -29.41 16.24
N GLU A 210 0.78 -28.94 15.74
CA GLU A 210 0.60 -28.75 14.29
C GLU A 210 1.50 -27.63 13.73
N LEU A 211 1.75 -26.59 14.52
CA LEU A 211 2.66 -25.51 14.16
C LEU A 211 4.12 -26.01 14.22
N GLU A 212 4.49 -26.84 15.20
CA GLU A 212 5.82 -27.48 15.25
C GLU A 212 6.07 -28.42 14.05
N ASP A 213 5.08 -29.19 13.61
CA ASP A 213 5.19 -30.07 12.43
C ASP A 213 5.42 -29.28 11.13
N VAL A 214 4.80 -28.10 11.01
CA VAL A 214 5.00 -27.18 9.88
C VAL A 214 6.37 -26.48 9.98
N LEU A 215 6.77 -26.04 11.18
CA LEU A 215 7.99 -25.27 11.43
C LEU A 215 9.26 -26.13 11.38
N SER A 216 9.19 -27.39 11.75
CA SER A 216 10.30 -28.35 11.66
C SER A 216 10.62 -28.75 10.22
N GLY A 217 9.72 -28.45 9.28
CA GLY A 217 9.79 -28.93 7.90
C GLY A 217 9.47 -30.43 7.77
N GLU A 218 9.11 -31.13 8.86
CA GLU A 218 8.76 -32.56 8.82
C GLU A 218 7.50 -32.82 8.00
N PHE A 219 6.54 -31.89 8.00
CA PHE A 219 5.37 -31.96 7.13
C PHE A 219 5.76 -31.98 5.64
N LEU A 220 6.59 -31.02 5.21
CA LEU A 220 7.10 -30.94 3.84
C LEU A 220 7.91 -32.19 3.46
N LYS A 221 8.78 -32.64 4.37
CA LYS A 221 9.58 -33.85 4.19
C LYS A 221 8.71 -35.09 4.00
N ARG A 222 7.67 -35.28 4.84
CA ARG A 222 6.70 -36.39 4.70
C ARG A 222 5.93 -36.34 3.38
N ALA A 223 5.49 -35.15 2.95
CA ALA A 223 4.77 -34.97 1.69
C ALA A 223 5.65 -35.25 0.45
N ILE A 224 6.95 -34.94 0.53
CA ILE A 224 7.93 -35.23 -0.52
C ILE A 224 8.31 -36.72 -0.52
N ASP A 225 8.55 -37.30 0.66
CA ASP A 225 8.99 -38.69 0.81
C ASP A 225 7.88 -39.69 0.46
N SER A 226 6.60 -39.41 0.78
CA SER A 226 5.47 -40.25 0.37
C SER A 226 5.38 -40.37 -1.15
N ARG A 227 5.68 -39.29 -1.89
CA ARG A 227 5.64 -39.26 -3.36
C ARG A 227 6.83 -39.92 -4.04
N ARG A 228 7.96 -40.09 -3.34
CA ARG A 228 9.08 -40.90 -3.85
C ARG A 228 8.78 -42.40 -3.84
N GLY A 229 7.84 -42.84 -2.99
CA GLY A 229 7.36 -44.23 -2.95
C GLY A 229 6.37 -44.58 -4.06
N ASP A 230 5.48 -43.65 -4.42
CA ASP A 230 4.35 -43.95 -5.31
C ASP A 230 4.64 -43.81 -6.82
N ALA A 231 5.88 -43.45 -7.20
CA ALA A 231 6.27 -43.27 -8.60
C ALA A 231 6.52 -44.59 -9.38
N VAL A 232 6.18 -45.76 -8.82
CA VAL A 232 6.46 -47.07 -9.44
C VAL A 232 5.22 -47.87 -9.84
N GLU A 233 4.01 -47.59 -9.31
CA GLU A 233 2.81 -48.35 -9.70
C GLU A 233 1.57 -47.46 -9.80
N SER A 234 1.32 -46.87 -10.97
CA SER A 234 0.01 -46.32 -11.30
C SER A 234 -0.10 -46.09 -12.82
N SER A 235 -0.17 -47.18 -13.57
CA SER A 235 -0.73 -47.20 -14.91
C SER A 235 -1.92 -48.17 -14.93
N LEU A 236 -3.05 -47.69 -15.45
CA LEU A 236 -4.27 -48.43 -15.84
C LEU A 236 -5.34 -48.63 -14.76
N SER A 237 -6.34 -47.73 -14.75
CA SER A 237 -7.74 -48.14 -14.94
C SER A 237 -8.61 -46.93 -15.33
N GLU A 238 -9.07 -46.91 -16.58
CA GLU A 238 -10.20 -46.10 -17.03
C GLU A 238 -11.50 -46.85 -16.68
N GLY A 239 -12.50 -46.12 -16.16
CA GLY A 239 -13.83 -46.65 -15.85
C GLY A 239 -14.83 -45.52 -15.60
N GLU A 240 -15.95 -45.60 -16.29
CA GLU A 240 -16.93 -44.56 -16.65
C GLU A 240 -17.85 -43.99 -15.54
N SER A 241 -18.62 -42.98 -15.97
CA SER A 241 -19.85 -42.36 -15.44
C SER A 241 -19.64 -41.15 -14.51
N GLY A 242 -20.25 -39.98 -14.71
CA GLY A 242 -21.38 -39.61 -15.55
C GLY A 242 -22.39 -38.81 -14.74
N GLU A 243 -22.07 -37.57 -14.36
CA GLU A 243 -23.06 -36.61 -13.82
C GLU A 243 -22.66 -35.17 -14.19
N ARG A 244 -23.49 -34.53 -15.02
CA ARG A 244 -23.42 -33.09 -15.30
C ARG A 244 -23.93 -32.32 -14.09
N ARG A 245 -23.06 -31.55 -13.43
CA ARG A 245 -23.45 -30.48 -12.51
C ARG A 245 -23.23 -29.13 -13.18
N ASP A 246 -24.31 -28.41 -13.41
CA ASP A 246 -24.34 -26.95 -13.51
C ASP A 246 -23.71 -26.38 -12.22
N GLY A 247 -22.90 -25.33 -12.14
CA GLY A 247 -22.43 -24.33 -13.08
C GLY A 247 -21.95 -23.14 -12.23
N ALA A 248 -20.64 -22.86 -12.24
CA ALA A 248 -20.01 -21.55 -12.01
C ALA A 248 -19.97 -20.83 -10.63
N ASP A 249 -20.11 -21.48 -9.46
CA ASP A 249 -19.97 -20.75 -8.15
C ASP A 249 -18.99 -21.34 -7.11
N ASP A 250 -18.36 -22.50 -7.35
CA ASP A 250 -17.60 -23.21 -6.31
C ASP A 250 -16.06 -23.01 -6.31
N GLY A 251 -15.48 -22.35 -7.32
CA GLY A 251 -14.02 -22.29 -7.51
C GLY A 251 -13.20 -21.50 -6.48
N LEU A 252 -13.84 -20.76 -5.56
CA LEU A 252 -13.13 -19.91 -4.58
C LEU A 252 -13.54 -20.17 -3.13
N LYS A 253 -14.51 -21.05 -2.87
CA LYS A 253 -15.03 -21.30 -1.52
C LYS A 253 -14.40 -22.52 -0.84
N TYR A 254 -13.85 -23.47 -1.61
CA TYR A 254 -13.35 -24.76 -1.12
C TYR A 254 -11.85 -24.82 -0.75
N ARG A 255 -11.06 -23.77 -0.97
CA ARG A 255 -9.62 -23.75 -0.59
C ARG A 255 -9.32 -23.75 0.92
N ARG A 256 -10.32 -23.96 1.79
CA ARG A 256 -10.20 -23.73 3.24
C ARG A 256 -10.19 -24.97 4.12
N GLU A 257 -10.39 -26.18 3.60
CA GLU A 257 -10.31 -27.40 4.42
C GLU A 257 -9.52 -28.51 3.71
N GLY A 258 -8.29 -28.77 4.16
CA GLY A 258 -7.57 -30.02 3.89
C GLY A 258 -6.78 -30.13 2.58
N GLU A 259 -6.69 -29.10 1.75
CA GLU A 259 -5.78 -29.15 0.59
C GLU A 259 -4.32 -29.08 1.07
N ASP A 260 -3.56 -30.14 0.80
CA ASP A 260 -2.11 -30.15 0.95
C ASP A 260 -1.52 -29.06 0.03
N ILE A 261 -1.13 -27.93 0.62
CA ILE A 261 -0.59 -26.76 -0.07
C ILE A 261 0.61 -27.15 -0.93
N VAL A 262 1.42 -28.10 -0.47
CA VAL A 262 2.57 -28.62 -1.22
C VAL A 262 2.05 -29.35 -2.46
N THR A 263 1.05 -30.20 -2.30
CA THR A 263 0.35 -30.83 -3.43
C THR A 263 -0.24 -29.79 -4.38
N THR A 264 -0.95 -28.78 -3.90
CA THR A 264 -1.57 -27.75 -4.76
C THR A 264 -0.52 -26.93 -5.50
N VAL A 265 0.55 -26.48 -4.84
CA VAL A 265 1.63 -25.71 -5.48
C VAL A 265 2.41 -26.58 -6.47
N LEU A 266 2.79 -27.81 -6.12
CA LEU A 266 3.50 -28.70 -7.02
C LEU A 266 2.62 -29.17 -8.19
N THR A 267 1.33 -29.40 -7.95
CA THR A 267 0.38 -29.80 -8.98
C THR A 267 0.06 -28.61 -9.88
N ALA A 268 -0.08 -27.40 -9.35
CA ALA A 268 -0.27 -26.20 -10.13
C ALA A 268 1.02 -25.73 -10.82
N ALA A 269 2.21 -26.07 -10.33
CA ALA A 269 3.45 -25.93 -11.08
C ALA A 269 3.49 -26.91 -12.27
N ARG A 270 2.99 -28.14 -12.09
CA ARG A 270 2.85 -29.14 -13.17
C ARG A 270 1.72 -28.85 -14.17
N LEU A 271 0.61 -28.27 -13.70
CA LEU A 271 -0.62 -28.03 -14.49
C LEU A 271 -0.77 -26.58 -14.96
N GLY A 272 -0.17 -25.63 -14.24
CA GLY A 272 -0.19 -24.20 -14.56
C GLY A 272 0.44 -23.88 -15.90
N ASP A 273 1.30 -24.79 -16.40
CA ASP A 273 1.85 -24.75 -17.74
C ASP A 273 0.83 -25.15 -18.83
N ARG A 274 -0.05 -26.15 -18.59
CA ARG A 274 -1.05 -26.55 -19.61
C ARG A 274 -2.15 -25.53 -19.84
N ARG A 275 -2.32 -24.53 -18.96
CA ARG A 275 -3.31 -23.46 -19.18
C ARG A 275 -2.88 -22.48 -20.26
N TYR A 276 -1.61 -22.43 -20.65
CA TYR A 276 -1.12 -21.57 -21.74
C TYR A 276 -0.83 -22.36 -23.03
N ASP A 277 -0.76 -23.69 -22.95
CA ASP A 277 -0.46 -24.57 -24.11
C ASP A 277 -1.70 -24.96 -24.96
N ALA A 278 -2.87 -24.34 -24.75
CA ALA A 278 -4.12 -24.74 -25.42
C ALA A 278 -4.42 -24.02 -26.75
N GLU A 279 -3.42 -23.37 -27.37
CA GLU A 279 -3.53 -22.80 -28.73
C GLU A 279 -2.60 -23.50 -29.74
N GLU A 280 -2.70 -24.82 -29.85
CA GLU A 280 -2.38 -25.49 -31.11
C GLU A 280 -3.49 -26.49 -31.45
N GLY A 281 -4.65 -25.99 -31.88
CA GLY A 281 -5.66 -26.86 -32.47
C GLY A 281 -7.07 -26.30 -32.56
N GLY A 282 -7.33 -25.47 -33.57
CA GLY A 282 -8.67 -25.40 -34.18
C GLY A 282 -9.36 -24.03 -34.17
N GLY A 283 -8.91 -23.13 -35.05
CA GLY A 283 -9.68 -21.94 -35.44
C GLY A 283 -9.45 -21.65 -36.92
N GLY A 284 -10.41 -22.02 -37.77
CA GLY A 284 -10.34 -21.81 -39.20
C GLY A 284 -10.47 -20.34 -39.58
N GLY A 285 -9.35 -19.68 -39.84
CA GLY A 285 -9.26 -18.39 -40.52
C GLY A 285 -8.28 -18.49 -41.69
N ARG A 286 -8.76 -18.36 -42.92
CA ARG A 286 -7.90 -18.27 -44.12
C ARG A 286 -7.21 -16.90 -44.13
N GLY A 287 -6.01 -16.83 -43.57
CA GLY A 287 -5.02 -15.78 -43.85
C GLY A 287 -3.75 -16.46 -44.37
N GLU A 288 -3.15 -15.89 -45.43
CA GLU A 288 -1.95 -16.41 -46.09
C GLU A 288 -0.84 -16.77 -45.10
N LYS A 289 -0.47 -18.06 -45.07
CA LYS A 289 0.69 -18.56 -44.35
C LYS A 289 1.95 -18.23 -45.15
N ASP A 290 2.86 -17.48 -44.55
CA ASP A 290 4.26 -17.44 -44.94
C ASP A 290 4.91 -18.82 -44.62
N PRO A 291 5.37 -19.60 -45.61
CA PRO A 291 5.87 -20.95 -45.38
C PRO A 291 7.40 -20.95 -45.38
N SER A 292 8.05 -20.61 -44.26
CA SER A 292 9.51 -20.82 -44.16
C SER A 292 10.12 -20.98 -42.76
N ILE A 293 9.34 -21.17 -41.69
CA ILE A 293 9.94 -21.55 -40.39
C ILE A 293 10.25 -23.04 -40.40
N SER A 294 11.54 -23.37 -40.52
CA SER A 294 12.02 -24.75 -40.64
C SER A 294 11.99 -25.47 -39.28
N PHE A 295 11.67 -26.77 -39.30
CA PHE A 295 11.64 -27.66 -38.14
C PHE A 295 12.97 -27.71 -37.33
N ALA A 296 14.06 -27.18 -37.88
CA ALA A 296 15.35 -27.05 -37.20
C ALA A 296 15.33 -25.96 -36.10
N GLU A 297 14.48 -24.92 -36.19
CA GLU A 297 14.39 -23.89 -35.16
C GLU A 297 13.73 -24.38 -33.86
N LEU A 298 12.83 -25.36 -33.94
CA LEU A 298 12.20 -25.97 -32.76
C LEU A 298 13.19 -26.79 -31.90
N THR A 299 14.26 -27.31 -32.49
CA THR A 299 15.28 -28.11 -31.75
C THR A 299 16.34 -27.28 -31.03
N LYS A 300 16.44 -25.97 -31.30
CA LYS A 300 17.35 -25.07 -30.55
C LYS A 300 16.89 -24.85 -29.10
N GLY A 301 15.61 -25.12 -28.79
CA GLY A 301 15.01 -24.84 -27.49
C GLY A 301 15.34 -25.84 -26.38
N ASP A 302 15.84 -27.04 -26.68
CA ASP A 302 15.97 -28.11 -25.66
C ASP A 302 17.13 -27.88 -24.67
N ASN A 303 18.09 -27.02 -25.00
CA ASN A 303 19.28 -26.76 -24.17
C ASN A 303 19.27 -25.39 -23.47
N MET A 304 18.17 -24.63 -23.55
CA MET A 304 18.11 -23.31 -22.93
C MET A 304 18.01 -23.41 -21.40
N PRO A 305 18.59 -22.45 -20.66
CA PRO A 305 18.44 -22.36 -19.21
C PRO A 305 16.97 -22.25 -18.82
N VAL A 306 16.53 -23.11 -17.91
CA VAL A 306 15.15 -23.13 -17.40
C VAL A 306 15.07 -22.33 -16.11
N LEU A 307 14.14 -21.38 -16.03
CA LEU A 307 13.84 -20.67 -14.78
C LEU A 307 13.47 -21.70 -13.71
N THR A 308 14.17 -21.68 -12.58
CA THR A 308 13.95 -22.65 -11.51
C THR A 308 14.02 -21.99 -10.14
N ALA A 309 13.02 -22.23 -9.31
CA ALA A 309 13.05 -21.87 -7.89
C ALA A 309 13.55 -23.07 -7.08
N TYR A 310 14.75 -22.97 -6.52
CA TYR A 310 15.23 -23.92 -5.51
C TYR A 310 14.68 -23.50 -4.16
N CYS A 311 13.69 -24.21 -3.66
CA CYS A 311 13.04 -23.89 -2.40
C CYS A 311 13.82 -24.52 -1.24
N GLU A 312 14.06 -23.73 -0.20
CA GLU A 312 14.71 -24.16 1.04
C GLU A 312 13.70 -24.14 2.19
N PRO A 313 13.45 -25.27 2.86
CA PRO A 313 12.59 -25.31 4.04
C PRO A 313 13.05 -24.33 5.11
N VAL A 314 12.10 -23.60 5.72
CA VAL A 314 12.40 -22.58 6.72
C VAL A 314 12.08 -23.08 8.11
N ASN A 315 13.10 -23.27 8.94
CA ASN A 315 12.94 -23.49 10.37
C ASN A 315 13.09 -22.16 11.14
N GLN A 316 11.97 -21.61 11.60
CA GLN A 316 11.97 -20.31 12.29
C GLN A 316 12.48 -20.39 13.74
N THR A 317 12.51 -21.57 14.38
CA THR A 317 12.93 -21.69 15.79
C THR A 317 14.41 -21.40 15.98
N MET A 318 15.22 -21.60 14.93
CA MET A 318 16.64 -21.21 14.93
C MET A 318 16.83 -19.71 15.17
N TRP A 319 15.84 -18.87 14.88
CA TRP A 319 15.89 -17.42 15.09
C TRP A 319 15.69 -17.01 16.55
N GLU A 320 15.44 -17.94 17.46
CA GLU A 320 15.41 -17.66 18.91
C GLU A 320 16.82 -17.79 19.51
N THR A 321 17.75 -18.43 18.80
CA THR A 321 19.12 -18.60 19.24
C THR A 321 19.99 -17.39 18.87
N ARG A 322 20.82 -16.93 19.80
CA ARG A 322 21.73 -15.80 19.65
C ARG A 322 23.15 -16.19 20.10
N PRO A 323 24.18 -16.02 19.26
CA PRO A 323 24.13 -15.56 17.86
C PRO A 323 23.37 -16.54 16.95
N LEU A 324 22.86 -16.04 15.82
CA LEU A 324 22.17 -16.86 14.81
C LEU A 324 23.03 -18.06 14.41
N PRO A 325 22.54 -19.31 14.54
CA PRO A 325 23.33 -20.49 14.22
C PRO A 325 23.72 -20.53 12.73
N PRO A 326 24.96 -20.89 12.38
CA PRO A 326 25.36 -21.05 10.98
C PRO A 326 24.57 -22.18 10.34
N ARG A 327 24.22 -22.00 9.05
CA ARG A 327 23.55 -23.04 8.26
C ARG A 327 24.58 -24.04 7.72
N ASP A 328 24.31 -25.33 7.88
CA ASP A 328 25.13 -26.41 7.31
C ASP A 328 24.84 -26.54 5.81
N GLY A 329 25.75 -26.03 4.98
CA GLY A 329 25.63 -26.01 3.52
C GLY A 329 25.30 -27.37 2.90
N PRO A 330 26.06 -28.44 3.18
CA PRO A 330 25.76 -29.79 2.71
C PRO A 330 24.38 -30.34 3.13
N ILE A 331 23.90 -30.02 4.34
CA ILE A 331 22.54 -30.38 4.76
C ILE A 331 21.52 -29.55 3.99
N THR A 332 21.70 -28.23 3.92
CA THR A 332 20.79 -27.32 3.21
C THR A 332 20.67 -27.71 1.74
N LYS A 333 21.79 -27.97 1.05
CA LYS A 333 21.82 -28.42 -0.34
C LYS A 333 21.00 -29.69 -0.59
N ARG A 334 21.07 -30.66 0.34
CA ARG A 334 20.28 -31.90 0.26
C ARG A 334 18.79 -31.68 0.52
N ALA A 335 18.44 -30.62 1.26
CA ALA A 335 17.06 -30.25 1.56
C ALA A 335 16.43 -29.36 0.48
N LEU A 336 17.22 -28.78 -0.43
CA LEU A 336 16.70 -28.00 -1.56
C LEU A 336 15.87 -28.89 -2.48
N PHE A 337 14.72 -28.37 -2.90
CA PHE A 337 13.90 -28.99 -3.94
C PHE A 337 13.58 -27.99 -5.04
N PRO A 338 13.81 -28.34 -6.33
CA PRO A 338 13.58 -27.44 -7.45
C PRO A 338 12.11 -27.41 -7.87
N ILE A 339 11.65 -26.24 -8.29
CA ILE A 339 10.40 -26.01 -9.02
C ILE A 339 10.77 -25.32 -10.33
N SER A 340 10.64 -26.05 -11.43
CA SER A 340 11.03 -25.58 -12.77
C SER A 340 9.85 -24.94 -13.50
N TYR A 341 10.14 -23.89 -14.27
CA TYR A 341 9.18 -23.16 -15.10
C TYR A 341 9.67 -23.16 -16.56
N PRO A 342 9.51 -24.27 -17.28
CA PRO A 342 10.08 -24.45 -18.62
C PRO A 342 9.53 -23.44 -19.64
N ASN A 343 8.33 -22.89 -19.43
CA ASN A 343 7.68 -21.99 -20.38
C ASN A 343 8.20 -20.55 -20.34
N VAL A 344 8.99 -20.16 -19.35
CA VAL A 344 9.55 -18.80 -19.22
C VAL A 344 10.82 -18.67 -20.05
N ARG A 345 10.66 -18.46 -21.35
CA ARG A 345 11.78 -18.45 -22.32
C ARG A 345 11.81 -17.22 -23.22
N SER A 346 10.64 -16.69 -23.57
CA SER A 346 10.51 -15.57 -24.50
C SER A 346 10.65 -14.24 -23.77
N CYS A 347 11.45 -13.34 -24.33
CA CYS A 347 11.60 -12.00 -23.80
C CYS A 347 10.40 -11.11 -24.13
N SER A 348 9.79 -11.27 -25.31
CA SER A 348 8.59 -10.56 -25.71
C SER A 348 7.35 -10.98 -24.91
N ALA A 349 7.27 -12.25 -24.51
CA ALA A 349 6.17 -12.81 -23.72
C ALA A 349 6.50 -12.97 -22.23
N LEU A 350 7.61 -12.41 -21.74
CA LEU A 350 8.07 -12.65 -20.36
C LEU A 350 7.02 -12.32 -19.30
N SER A 351 6.33 -11.19 -19.45
CA SER A 351 5.31 -10.74 -18.49
C SER A 351 4.08 -11.66 -18.46
N SER A 352 3.71 -12.29 -19.59
CA SER A 352 2.58 -13.23 -19.65
C SER A 352 2.98 -14.65 -19.21
N GLN A 353 4.24 -15.04 -19.40
CA GLN A 353 4.77 -16.35 -19.02
C GLN A 353 5.16 -16.45 -17.53
N TRP A 354 5.31 -15.33 -16.82
CA TRP A 354 5.84 -15.36 -15.45
C TRP A 354 4.93 -16.11 -14.46
N PRO A 355 5.47 -16.98 -13.58
CA PRO A 355 4.69 -17.87 -12.71
C PRO A 355 4.20 -17.18 -11.42
N ILE A 356 3.33 -16.16 -11.55
CA ILE A 356 2.93 -15.28 -10.43
C ILE A 356 1.93 -15.94 -9.49
N ASP A 357 0.99 -16.72 -10.03
CA ASP A 357 -0.18 -17.23 -9.30
C ASP A 357 0.08 -18.53 -8.53
N THR A 358 1.18 -19.22 -8.83
CA THR A 358 1.66 -20.43 -8.16
C THR A 358 3.04 -20.18 -7.55
N PRO A 359 3.19 -19.15 -6.71
CA PRO A 359 4.50 -18.65 -6.40
C PRO A 359 5.20 -19.60 -5.41
N PRO A 360 6.49 -19.88 -5.61
CA PRO A 360 7.25 -20.78 -4.73
C PRO A 360 7.40 -20.19 -3.31
N VAL A 361 7.12 -18.89 -3.14
CA VAL A 361 7.07 -18.18 -1.86
C VAL A 361 6.12 -18.82 -0.84
N ASP A 362 5.06 -19.50 -1.29
CA ASP A 362 4.13 -20.19 -0.39
C ASP A 362 4.77 -21.43 0.26
N LEU A 363 5.90 -21.91 -0.29
CA LEU A 363 6.72 -23.00 0.24
C LEU A 363 8.02 -22.51 0.87
N ASP A 364 8.62 -21.47 0.29
CA ASP A 364 9.84 -20.81 0.78
C ASP A 364 9.62 -19.30 0.90
N PRO A 365 9.18 -18.80 2.07
CA PRO A 365 8.83 -17.39 2.26
C PRO A 365 10.04 -16.43 2.24
N PHE A 366 11.28 -16.90 2.03
CA PHE A 366 12.41 -16.00 1.72
C PHE A 366 12.55 -15.72 0.23
N LEU A 367 11.93 -16.51 -0.65
CA LEU A 367 11.91 -16.18 -2.06
C LEU A 367 11.02 -14.94 -2.28
N PRO A 368 11.50 -13.92 -3.02
CA PRO A 368 10.67 -12.78 -3.36
C PRO A 368 9.53 -13.23 -4.26
N TRP A 369 8.31 -12.75 -3.98
CA TRP A 369 7.16 -12.94 -4.86
C TRP A 369 7.24 -11.91 -6.00
N ILE A 370 7.96 -12.27 -7.06
CA ILE A 370 8.24 -11.40 -8.21
C ILE A 370 7.02 -11.37 -9.13
N HIS A 371 6.64 -10.16 -9.55
CA HIS A 371 5.59 -9.87 -10.53
C HIS A 371 6.16 -9.40 -11.87
N ASP A 372 7.34 -8.77 -11.86
CA ASP A 372 7.96 -8.27 -13.07
C ASP A 372 9.47 -8.15 -12.93
N VAL A 373 10.18 -8.29 -14.05
CA VAL A 373 11.63 -8.16 -14.16
C VAL A 373 12.02 -7.58 -15.51
N PHE A 374 12.92 -6.60 -15.49
CA PHE A 374 13.42 -5.93 -16.70
C PHE A 374 14.73 -5.20 -16.41
N PRO A 375 15.60 -5.03 -17.42
CA PRO A 375 16.78 -4.18 -17.25
C PRO A 375 16.40 -2.69 -17.23
N SER A 376 17.20 -1.89 -16.55
CA SER A 376 17.17 -0.43 -16.67
C SER A 376 17.57 0.01 -18.07
N SER A 377 17.10 1.18 -18.49
CA SER A 377 17.37 1.72 -19.83
C SER A 377 18.84 2.08 -20.08
N ASP A 378 19.63 2.27 -19.02
CA ASP A 378 21.08 2.47 -19.09
C ASP A 378 21.88 1.15 -19.03
N GLY A 379 21.21 0.00 -18.90
CA GLY A 379 21.81 -1.32 -18.80
C GLY A 379 22.59 -1.59 -17.51
N ARG A 380 22.52 -0.69 -16.51
CA ARG A 380 23.30 -0.79 -15.27
C ARG A 380 22.69 -1.75 -14.25
N ASP A 381 21.37 -1.93 -14.26
CA ASP A 381 20.64 -2.73 -13.28
C ASP A 381 19.64 -3.68 -13.95
N VAL A 382 19.41 -4.84 -13.35
CA VAL A 382 18.18 -5.63 -13.52
C VAL A 382 17.23 -5.24 -12.39
N ILE A 383 16.04 -4.76 -12.73
CA ILE A 383 15.03 -4.26 -11.80
C ILE A 383 13.99 -5.34 -11.54
N PHE A 384 13.63 -5.52 -10.27
CA PHE A 384 12.62 -6.46 -9.82
C PHE A 384 11.48 -5.73 -9.14
N VAL A 385 10.25 -6.06 -9.55
CA VAL A 385 9.01 -5.65 -8.88
C VAL A 385 8.45 -6.88 -8.19
N ALA A 386 8.53 -6.91 -6.87
CA ALA A 386 8.01 -7.99 -6.04
C ALA A 386 7.01 -7.46 -5.01
N GLN A 387 6.29 -8.36 -4.34
CA GLN A 387 5.28 -8.01 -3.35
C GLN A 387 5.41 -8.79 -2.06
N ASN A 388 4.87 -8.21 -0.99
CA ASN A 388 4.82 -8.84 0.31
C ASN A 388 3.69 -9.87 0.37
N ARG A 389 4.00 -11.13 0.08
CA ARG A 389 3.01 -12.21 0.09
C ARG A 389 2.31 -12.38 1.44
N ARG A 390 2.95 -12.02 2.55
CA ARG A 390 2.35 -12.04 3.90
C ARG A 390 1.04 -11.26 3.98
N ARG A 391 0.91 -10.17 3.22
CA ARG A 391 -0.30 -9.33 3.23
C ARG A 391 -1.53 -10.04 2.70
N CYS A 392 -1.35 -11.04 1.85
CA CYS A 392 -2.43 -11.91 1.38
C CYS A 392 -3.05 -12.77 2.48
N TYR A 393 -2.51 -12.74 3.72
CA TYR A 393 -3.01 -13.50 4.88
C TYR A 393 -3.35 -12.62 6.09
N ASN A 394 -3.26 -11.29 5.97
CA ASN A 394 -3.58 -10.32 7.05
C ASN A 394 -5.11 -10.09 7.23
N GLY A 395 -5.95 -11.04 6.85
CA GLY A 395 -7.40 -10.93 6.98
C GLY A 395 -7.84 -10.99 8.45
N GLN A 396 -8.83 -10.21 8.85
CA GLN A 396 -9.38 -10.21 10.21
C GLN A 396 -10.78 -10.80 10.25
N ARG A 397 -11.08 -11.50 11.35
CA ARG A 397 -12.46 -11.79 11.74
C ARG A 397 -12.66 -11.41 13.21
N ARG A 398 -13.84 -10.86 13.51
CA ARG A 398 -14.26 -10.66 14.90
C ARG A 398 -14.34 -12.00 15.61
N VAL A 399 -13.79 -12.05 16.82
CA VAL A 399 -13.95 -13.17 17.74
C VAL A 399 -15.41 -13.23 18.15
N ARG A 400 -16.07 -14.38 17.96
CA ARG A 400 -17.45 -14.55 18.38
C ARG A 400 -17.51 -14.68 19.91
N PHE A 401 -18.60 -14.21 20.51
CA PHE A 401 -18.80 -14.34 21.95
C PHE A 401 -18.75 -15.83 22.36
N GLY A 402 -17.87 -16.17 23.31
CA GLY A 402 -17.65 -17.55 23.77
C GLY A 402 -16.70 -18.39 22.91
N GLU A 403 -16.15 -17.83 21.82
CA GLU A 403 -15.17 -18.51 20.99
C GLU A 403 -13.83 -18.66 21.72
N ARG A 404 -13.34 -19.91 21.83
CA ARG A 404 -11.98 -20.20 22.31
C ARG A 404 -11.00 -20.02 21.16
N LEU A 405 -10.04 -19.12 21.34
CA LEU A 405 -8.98 -18.91 20.36
C LEU A 405 -7.98 -20.07 20.40
N PRO A 406 -7.37 -20.43 19.24
CA PRO A 406 -6.23 -21.34 19.22
C PRO A 406 -5.12 -20.83 20.14
N MET A 407 -4.37 -21.75 20.75
CA MET A 407 -3.23 -21.41 21.59
C MET A 407 -2.25 -20.52 20.80
N GLY A 408 -1.80 -19.40 21.40
CA GLY A 408 -0.89 -18.46 20.76
C GLY A 408 -1.52 -17.31 19.95
N VAL A 409 -2.82 -17.38 19.65
CA VAL A 409 -3.52 -16.30 18.95
C VAL A 409 -3.93 -15.22 19.94
N ILE A 410 -3.32 -14.03 19.84
CA ILE A 410 -3.66 -12.86 20.65
C ILE A 410 -4.67 -12.00 19.88
N PRO A 411 -5.90 -11.81 20.39
CA PRO A 411 -6.86 -10.92 19.76
C PRO A 411 -6.42 -9.47 19.90
N HIS A 412 -6.58 -8.68 18.85
CA HIS A 412 -6.40 -7.24 18.88
C HIS A 412 -7.77 -6.58 18.68
N GLN A 413 -8.25 -5.81 19.67
CA GLN A 413 -9.55 -5.12 19.61
C GLN A 413 -10.75 -6.04 19.28
N ASN A 414 -10.76 -7.26 19.81
CA ASN A 414 -11.75 -8.32 19.54
C ASN A 414 -11.69 -8.91 18.12
N ASP A 415 -10.63 -8.66 17.35
CA ASP A 415 -10.37 -9.30 16.07
C ASP A 415 -9.21 -10.30 16.18
N VAL A 416 -9.27 -11.37 15.40
CA VAL A 416 -8.17 -12.32 15.18
C VAL A 416 -7.84 -12.44 13.70
N HIS A 417 -6.57 -12.76 13.42
CA HIS A 417 -6.15 -13.10 12.06
C HIS A 417 -6.83 -14.39 11.62
N ILE A 418 -7.40 -14.35 10.42
CA ILE A 418 -8.09 -15.50 9.82
C ILE A 418 -7.12 -16.66 9.58
N ASP A 419 -5.85 -16.35 9.30
CA ASP A 419 -4.83 -17.34 8.94
C ASP A 419 -3.52 -17.07 9.70
N TYR A 420 -3.57 -17.11 11.03
CA TYR A 420 -2.43 -16.83 11.91
C TYR A 420 -1.22 -17.74 11.61
N VAL A 421 -1.46 -19.02 11.35
CA VAL A 421 -0.40 -19.99 11.02
C VAL A 421 0.34 -19.59 9.74
N LYS A 422 -0.39 -19.24 8.65
CA LYS A 422 0.28 -18.75 7.44
C LYS A 422 0.93 -17.39 7.65
N ASN A 423 0.33 -16.51 8.45
CA ASN A 423 0.96 -15.24 8.78
C ASN A 423 2.32 -15.43 9.46
N TYR A 424 2.38 -16.37 10.39
CA TYR A 424 3.59 -16.77 11.09
C TYR A 424 4.63 -17.36 10.13
N LEU A 425 4.22 -18.33 9.29
CA LEU A 425 5.07 -18.90 8.25
C LEU A 425 5.64 -17.81 7.33
N MET A 426 4.84 -16.80 7.00
CA MET A 426 5.18 -15.70 6.10
C MET A 426 6.01 -14.57 6.74
N ARG A 427 6.42 -14.66 8.01
CA ARG A 427 7.30 -13.67 8.66
C ARG A 427 8.55 -13.32 7.84
N PRO A 428 9.27 -14.26 7.19
CA PRO A 428 10.40 -13.95 6.30
C PRO A 428 10.12 -12.92 5.22
N GLN A 429 8.88 -12.82 4.72
CA GLN A 429 8.53 -11.80 3.74
C GLN A 429 8.70 -10.38 4.29
N SER A 430 8.51 -10.16 5.60
CA SER A 430 8.81 -8.88 6.24
C SER A 430 10.33 -8.61 6.30
N ALA A 431 11.14 -9.65 6.49
CA ALA A 431 12.60 -9.49 6.50
C ALA A 431 13.15 -9.10 5.12
N LEU A 432 12.45 -9.39 4.02
CA LEU A 432 12.89 -8.98 2.67
C LEU A 432 12.90 -7.46 2.47
N PHE A 433 12.19 -6.69 3.29
CA PHE A 433 12.17 -5.22 3.27
C PHE A 433 13.30 -4.60 4.09
N GLN A 434 14.12 -5.43 4.73
CA GLN A 434 15.08 -5.03 5.73
C GLN A 434 16.49 -5.37 5.25
N HIS A 435 17.35 -4.36 5.07
CA HIS A 435 18.71 -4.57 4.60
C HIS A 435 19.54 -5.36 5.62
N VAL A 436 20.58 -6.01 5.11
CA VAL A 436 21.55 -6.80 5.84
C VAL A 436 22.95 -6.43 5.35
N PRO A 437 23.83 -5.93 6.23
CA PRO A 437 25.22 -5.67 5.87
C PRO A 437 26.01 -6.97 5.64
N LEU A 438 26.74 -7.05 4.53
CA LEU A 438 27.58 -8.19 4.17
C LEU A 438 29.04 -7.81 3.98
N LYS A 439 29.93 -8.74 4.31
CA LYS A 439 31.36 -8.68 4.01
C LYS A 439 31.78 -9.87 3.14
N ARG A 440 32.57 -9.64 2.09
CA ARG A 440 33.24 -10.71 1.35
C ARG A 440 34.41 -11.27 2.14
N ILE A 441 34.58 -12.59 2.15
CA ILE A 441 35.68 -13.28 2.84
C ILE A 441 36.60 -13.96 1.81
N SER A 442 37.92 -13.90 2.07
CA SER A 442 38.94 -14.49 1.21
C SER A 442 38.99 -16.02 1.35
N HIS A 443 39.19 -16.73 0.24
CA HIS A 443 39.20 -18.20 0.11
C HIS A 443 40.32 -18.96 0.85
N GLN A 444 41.01 -18.39 1.83
CA GLN A 444 42.25 -18.97 2.37
C GLN A 444 42.09 -20.31 3.11
N ASP A 445 40.86 -20.80 3.38
CA ASP A 445 40.62 -22.05 4.13
C ASP A 445 39.75 -23.10 3.41
N GLY A 446 39.55 -23.01 2.08
CA GLY A 446 38.71 -23.95 1.31
C GLY A 446 39.46 -24.82 0.29
N PRO A 447 38.94 -26.03 -0.07
CA PRO A 447 39.53 -26.85 -1.14
C PRO A 447 39.48 -26.12 -2.50
N ALA A 448 40.57 -26.22 -3.26
CA ALA A 448 40.93 -25.40 -4.42
C ALA A 448 40.04 -25.53 -5.68
N ASP A 449 38.97 -26.32 -5.65
CA ASP A 449 38.19 -26.66 -6.86
C ASP A 449 37.12 -25.62 -7.24
N ASP A 450 36.99 -24.53 -6.48
CA ASP A 450 35.89 -23.55 -6.58
C ASP A 450 36.41 -22.09 -6.39
N SER A 451 37.61 -21.80 -6.91
CA SER A 451 38.43 -20.63 -6.52
C SER A 451 37.83 -19.24 -6.81
N ASP A 452 36.76 -19.15 -7.60
CA ASP A 452 36.28 -17.88 -8.16
C ASP A 452 34.90 -17.43 -7.64
N GLU A 453 34.13 -18.29 -6.93
CA GLU A 453 32.84 -17.87 -6.34
C GLU A 453 33.06 -17.10 -5.02
N PRO A 454 32.60 -15.84 -4.88
CA PRO A 454 32.78 -15.08 -3.66
C PRO A 454 32.01 -15.70 -2.48
N ARG A 455 32.65 -15.76 -1.32
CA ARG A 455 32.03 -16.12 -0.05
C ARG A 455 31.67 -14.88 0.74
N TYR A 456 30.58 -14.95 1.49
CA TYR A 456 30.03 -13.83 2.24
C TYR A 456 29.78 -14.23 3.69
N ARG A 457 29.92 -13.27 4.60
CA ARG A 457 29.41 -13.38 5.97
C ARG A 457 28.56 -12.18 6.34
N LEU A 458 27.66 -12.37 7.29
CA LEU A 458 26.93 -11.27 7.93
C LEU A 458 27.93 -10.36 8.67
N ALA A 459 27.66 -9.05 8.68
CA ALA A 459 28.56 -8.06 9.25
C ALA A 459 27.80 -6.91 9.93
N SER A 460 28.51 -6.10 10.71
CA SER A 460 28.05 -4.77 11.09
C SER A 460 28.18 -3.77 9.93
N HIS A 461 27.58 -2.58 10.04
CA HIS A 461 27.74 -1.55 9.01
C HIS A 461 29.18 -1.06 8.87
N GLU A 462 29.97 -1.08 9.94
CA GLU A 462 31.38 -0.65 9.96
C GLU A 462 32.31 -1.67 9.31
N ASP A 463 31.92 -2.94 9.33
CA ASP A 463 32.73 -4.07 8.84
C ASP A 463 32.32 -4.55 7.43
N ALA A 464 31.11 -4.20 6.99
CA ALA A 464 30.57 -4.54 5.68
C ALA A 464 31.32 -3.88 4.52
N ASP A 465 31.28 -4.52 3.37
CA ASP A 465 31.81 -3.93 2.13
C ASP A 465 30.96 -2.72 1.71
N PRO A 466 31.53 -1.71 1.01
CA PRO A 466 30.77 -0.51 0.62
C PRO A 466 29.50 -0.80 -0.19
N ASP A 467 29.52 -1.81 -1.06
CA ASP A 467 28.35 -2.26 -1.83
C ASP A 467 27.52 -3.33 -1.12
N GLY A 468 27.98 -3.79 0.04
CA GLY A 468 27.31 -4.76 0.90
C GLY A 468 26.59 -4.14 2.10
N MET A 469 26.65 -2.82 2.31
CA MET A 469 26.02 -2.16 3.46
C MET A 469 24.48 -2.27 3.46
N GLU A 470 23.86 -2.22 2.27
CA GLU A 470 22.40 -2.18 2.09
C GLU A 470 21.95 -3.20 1.04
N THR A 471 22.08 -4.49 1.36
CA THR A 471 21.65 -5.57 0.46
C THR A 471 20.66 -6.51 1.14
N ARG A 472 19.89 -7.24 0.33
CA ARG A 472 19.06 -8.36 0.77
C ARG A 472 19.25 -9.63 -0.05
N PHE A 473 19.77 -9.50 -1.27
CA PHE A 473 20.00 -10.57 -2.20
C PHE A 473 21.42 -10.55 -2.74
N ILE A 474 21.99 -11.73 -2.94
CA ILE A 474 23.17 -11.91 -3.78
C ILE A 474 22.65 -12.18 -5.20
N CYS A 475 23.23 -11.51 -6.19
CA CYS A 475 22.89 -11.71 -7.59
C CYS A 475 24.07 -12.37 -8.32
N ARG A 476 23.81 -13.50 -8.99
CA ARG A 476 24.83 -14.22 -9.78
C ARG A 476 24.44 -14.17 -11.25
N PHE A 477 25.32 -13.63 -12.10
CA PHE A 477 25.07 -13.48 -13.53
C PHE A 477 25.71 -14.62 -14.31
N LYS A 478 24.97 -15.14 -15.29
CA LYS A 478 25.41 -16.23 -16.16
C LYS A 478 25.20 -15.87 -17.62
N ASN A 479 26.19 -16.15 -18.45
CA ASN A 479 26.11 -16.03 -19.90
C ASN A 479 25.88 -17.40 -20.53
N TYR A 480 24.80 -17.49 -21.31
CA TYR A 480 24.44 -18.65 -22.11
C TYR A 480 25.03 -18.52 -23.51
N ASN A 481 25.78 -19.53 -23.93
CA ASN A 481 26.29 -19.67 -25.28
C ASN A 481 25.59 -20.85 -25.98
N PRO A 482 24.66 -20.60 -26.92
CA PRO A 482 23.92 -21.67 -27.59
C PRO A 482 24.81 -22.56 -28.48
N ASN A 483 26.01 -22.10 -28.82
CA ASN A 483 26.95 -22.82 -29.68
C ASN A 483 27.98 -23.65 -28.89
N ALA A 484 27.99 -23.57 -27.56
CA ALA A 484 28.88 -24.37 -26.73
C ALA A 484 28.36 -25.80 -26.57
N SER A 485 29.26 -26.77 -26.42
CA SER A 485 28.91 -28.16 -26.11
C SER A 485 28.00 -28.23 -24.87
N SER A 486 27.03 -29.14 -24.86
CA SER A 486 25.94 -29.20 -23.85
C SER A 486 26.39 -29.21 -22.38
N SER A 487 27.62 -29.61 -22.05
CA SER A 487 28.15 -29.56 -20.68
C SER A 487 28.69 -28.20 -20.22
N ASN A 488 28.93 -27.24 -21.14
CA ASN A 488 29.56 -25.93 -20.87
C ASN A 488 28.78 -24.75 -21.49
N ASN A 489 27.46 -24.88 -21.65
CA ASN A 489 26.63 -23.85 -22.31
C ASN A 489 26.33 -22.63 -21.43
N LEU A 490 26.53 -22.74 -20.11
CA LEU A 490 26.38 -21.65 -19.14
C LEU A 490 27.71 -21.38 -18.45
N SER A 491 28.08 -20.11 -18.38
CA SER A 491 29.28 -19.63 -17.67
C SER A 491 28.90 -18.52 -16.70
N ILE A 492 29.45 -18.55 -15.48
CA ILE A 492 29.28 -17.46 -14.52
C ILE A 492 30.15 -16.28 -14.99
N VAL A 493 29.56 -15.10 -15.08
CA VAL A 493 30.22 -13.90 -15.61
C VAL A 493 30.34 -12.76 -14.59
N GLY A 494 29.74 -12.92 -13.42
CA GLY A 494 29.92 -11.97 -12.34
C GLY A 494 28.94 -12.15 -11.19
N TYR A 495 29.24 -11.42 -10.11
CA TYR A 495 28.43 -11.38 -8.90
C TYR A 495 28.20 -9.93 -8.49
N SER A 496 27.04 -9.63 -7.96
CA SER A 496 26.71 -8.33 -7.36
C SER A 496 25.87 -8.51 -6.11
N LEU A 497 25.76 -7.44 -5.32
CA LEU A 497 24.82 -7.35 -4.21
C LEU A 497 23.66 -6.45 -4.59
N SER A 498 22.44 -6.89 -4.24
CA SER A 498 21.23 -6.15 -4.56
C SER A 498 21.19 -4.77 -3.90
N ARG A 499 20.40 -3.86 -4.45
CA ARG A 499 20.12 -2.53 -3.87
C ARG A 499 18.63 -2.30 -3.81
N PHE A 500 18.13 -1.74 -2.71
CA PHE A 500 16.75 -1.29 -2.68
C PHE A 500 16.55 -0.02 -3.49
N VAL A 501 15.33 0.17 -4.00
CA VAL A 501 14.92 1.44 -4.63
C VAL A 501 14.61 2.51 -3.57
N VAL A 502 14.19 2.08 -2.38
CA VAL A 502 13.87 2.91 -1.21
C VAL A 502 14.33 2.19 0.06
N ASP A 503 14.71 2.96 1.07
CA ASP A 503 15.01 2.45 2.41
C ASP A 503 13.70 2.39 3.21
N TYR A 504 13.15 1.19 3.35
CA TYR A 504 11.85 0.96 3.98
C TYR A 504 11.88 1.23 5.49
N ASP A 505 12.98 0.91 6.18
CA ASP A 505 13.14 1.17 7.61
C ASP A 505 13.24 2.69 7.87
N TYR A 506 14.06 3.39 7.07
CA TYR A 506 14.17 4.85 7.18
C TYR A 506 12.86 5.55 6.83
N HIS A 507 12.14 5.10 5.79
CA HIS A 507 10.86 5.68 5.45
C HIS A 507 9.84 5.51 6.59
N THR A 508 9.78 4.31 7.18
CA THR A 508 8.93 4.00 8.33
C THR A 508 9.23 4.94 9.50
N TYR A 509 10.52 5.13 9.82
CA TYR A 509 10.96 6.09 10.82
C TYR A 509 10.55 7.52 10.46
N ARG A 510 10.78 7.96 9.21
CA ARG A 510 10.41 9.31 8.75
C ARG A 510 8.90 9.54 8.81
N LYS A 511 8.07 8.51 8.65
CA LYS A 511 6.62 8.59 8.83
C LYS A 511 6.16 8.58 10.30
N GLY A 512 7.08 8.39 11.26
CA GLY A 512 6.79 8.43 12.69
C GLY A 512 6.31 7.11 13.28
N TYR A 513 6.45 6.01 12.55
CA TYR A 513 6.05 4.70 13.03
C TYR A 513 7.10 4.12 13.97
N LYS A 514 6.59 3.45 15.01
CA LYS A 514 7.44 2.87 16.06
C LYS A 514 8.16 1.61 15.59
N PHE A 515 7.60 0.85 14.65
CA PHE A 515 8.12 -0.43 14.18
C PHE A 515 7.92 -0.53 12.67
N SER A 516 8.84 -1.21 11.98
CA SER A 516 8.69 -1.55 10.55
C SER A 516 7.87 -2.80 10.34
N ALA A 517 7.89 -3.77 11.25
CA ALA A 517 7.09 -4.97 11.15
C ALA A 517 6.59 -5.37 12.53
N THR A 518 5.53 -6.16 12.58
CA THR A 518 5.01 -6.73 13.82
C THR A 518 4.99 -8.24 13.77
N GLU A 519 5.35 -8.89 14.89
CA GLU A 519 5.37 -10.35 15.02
C GLU A 519 3.99 -11.00 14.79
N ALA A 520 2.95 -10.39 15.34
CA ALA A 520 1.57 -10.89 15.25
C ALA A 520 0.93 -10.63 13.88
N GLY A 521 1.58 -9.81 13.04
CA GLY A 521 1.01 -9.24 11.84
C GLY A 521 -0.02 -8.18 12.19
N TYR A 522 0.14 -6.97 11.70
CA TYR A 522 -0.90 -5.93 11.62
C TYR A 522 -0.36 -4.72 10.84
N ASP A 523 0.43 -5.01 9.81
CA ASP A 523 1.29 -4.03 9.16
C ASP A 523 0.57 -3.32 7.99
N ASN A 524 -0.75 -3.53 7.84
CA ASN A 524 -1.55 -3.02 6.70
C ASN A 524 -1.46 -1.50 6.56
N HIS A 525 -1.40 -0.78 7.69
CA HIS A 525 -1.27 0.67 7.69
C HIS A 525 0.10 1.17 7.17
N MET A 526 1.14 0.32 7.18
CA MET A 526 2.45 0.61 6.57
C MET A 526 2.45 0.23 5.09
N ILE A 527 1.58 0.86 4.30
CA ILE A 527 1.30 0.44 2.92
C ILE A 527 2.54 0.38 2.01
N TRP A 528 3.61 1.11 2.34
CA TRP A 528 4.87 1.03 1.60
C TRP A 528 5.55 -0.34 1.63
N GLN A 529 5.18 -1.21 2.56
CA GLN A 529 5.69 -2.58 2.62
C GLN A 529 4.81 -3.59 1.88
N SER A 530 3.93 -3.11 1.00
CA SER A 530 3.20 -3.98 0.08
C SER A 530 4.03 -4.34 -1.15
N GLN A 531 5.01 -3.52 -1.51
CA GLN A 531 5.84 -3.67 -2.71
C GLN A 531 7.32 -3.67 -2.37
N LEU A 532 7.97 -4.78 -2.71
CA LEU A 532 9.40 -4.97 -2.60
C LEU A 532 10.06 -4.61 -3.94
N LEU A 533 10.77 -3.49 -3.98
CA LEU A 533 11.47 -3.01 -5.16
C LEU A 533 12.97 -3.08 -4.93
N PHE A 534 13.66 -3.87 -5.74
CA PHE A 534 15.12 -4.02 -5.65
C PHE A 534 15.75 -4.17 -7.04
N LYS A 535 17.07 -4.00 -7.06
CA LYS A 535 17.90 -4.02 -8.25
C LYS A 535 19.07 -4.96 -8.08
N CYS A 536 19.46 -5.66 -9.14
CA CYS A 536 20.73 -6.37 -9.24
C CYS A 536 21.65 -5.62 -10.21
N PRO A 537 22.74 -5.00 -9.73
CA PRO A 537 23.70 -4.33 -10.60
C PRO A 537 24.34 -5.27 -11.62
N VAL A 538 24.28 -4.92 -12.91
CA VAL A 538 24.85 -5.70 -14.01
C VAL A 538 26.39 -5.59 -14.00
N PRO A 539 27.13 -6.69 -14.22
CA PRO A 539 28.60 -6.67 -14.37
C PRO A 539 29.02 -5.66 -15.44
N SER A 540 30.11 -4.91 -15.20
CA SER A 540 30.55 -3.80 -16.07
C SER A 540 30.60 -4.17 -17.54
N ASP A 541 31.13 -5.36 -17.84
CA ASP A 541 31.42 -5.83 -19.20
C ASP A 541 30.14 -6.19 -19.98
N TYR A 542 29.00 -6.27 -19.28
CA TYR A 542 27.70 -6.56 -19.86
C TYR A 542 26.78 -5.34 -19.94
N ARG A 543 27.10 -4.22 -19.29
CA ARG A 543 26.21 -3.06 -19.21
C ARG A 543 25.85 -2.49 -20.58
N ASP A 544 26.85 -2.29 -21.44
CA ASP A 544 26.61 -1.77 -22.80
C ASP A 544 25.81 -2.77 -23.64
N ARG A 545 26.07 -4.07 -23.50
CA ARG A 545 25.32 -5.13 -24.21
C ARG A 545 23.86 -5.17 -23.78
N VAL A 546 23.59 -5.06 -22.48
CA VAL A 546 22.22 -4.97 -21.95
C VAL A 546 21.55 -3.68 -22.42
N ARG A 547 22.23 -2.54 -22.32
CA ARG A 547 21.73 -1.22 -22.78
C ARG A 547 21.32 -1.25 -24.26
N ASN A 548 22.09 -1.92 -25.11
CA ASN A 548 21.84 -2.00 -26.54
C ASN A 548 20.84 -3.12 -26.93
N GLY A 549 20.43 -3.97 -25.99
CA GLY A 549 19.60 -5.15 -26.26
C GLY A 549 20.35 -6.32 -26.92
N ASP A 550 21.68 -6.31 -26.89
CA ASP A 550 22.55 -7.35 -27.48
C ASP A 550 22.58 -8.64 -26.65
N THR A 551 22.04 -8.60 -25.43
CA THR A 551 21.82 -9.81 -24.62
C THR A 551 20.58 -10.59 -25.04
N VAL A 552 19.82 -10.13 -26.03
CA VAL A 552 18.67 -10.85 -26.60
C VAL A 552 18.91 -11.20 -28.06
N VAL A 553 18.75 -12.48 -28.38
CA VAL A 553 18.93 -13.08 -29.71
C VAL A 553 17.71 -13.93 -30.03
N ASP A 554 17.06 -13.67 -31.16
CA ASP A 554 15.86 -14.40 -31.61
C ASP A 554 14.76 -14.49 -30.53
N ASP A 555 14.55 -13.39 -29.79
CA ASP A 555 13.62 -13.29 -28.65
C ASP A 555 14.03 -14.04 -27.36
N TYR A 556 15.22 -14.64 -27.32
CA TYR A 556 15.74 -15.33 -26.15
C TYR A 556 16.88 -14.57 -25.48
N ALA A 557 16.93 -14.62 -24.15
CA ALA A 557 18.04 -14.05 -23.38
C ALA A 557 19.32 -14.91 -23.50
N THR A 558 20.46 -14.23 -23.57
CA THR A 558 21.80 -14.84 -23.49
C THR A 558 22.47 -14.50 -22.16
N LEU A 559 21.91 -13.57 -21.38
CA LEU A 559 22.32 -13.23 -20.03
C LEU A 559 21.19 -13.59 -19.07
N TYR A 560 21.55 -14.23 -17.97
CA TYR A 560 20.64 -14.66 -16.93
C TYR A 560 21.14 -14.18 -15.57
N VAL A 561 20.22 -14.00 -14.62
CA VAL A 561 20.53 -13.65 -13.24
C VAL A 561 19.86 -14.62 -12.28
N ASP A 562 20.61 -15.04 -11.26
CA ASP A 562 20.08 -15.76 -10.11
C ASP A 562 19.90 -14.77 -8.96
N VAL A 563 18.84 -14.95 -8.17
CA VAL A 563 18.54 -14.12 -6.99
C VAL A 563 18.52 -15.02 -5.76
N ILE A 564 19.51 -14.81 -4.88
CA ILE A 564 19.71 -15.60 -3.67
C ILE A 564 19.35 -14.74 -2.45
N PRO A 565 18.23 -15.01 -1.75
CA PRO A 565 17.89 -14.28 -0.53
C PRO A 565 18.87 -14.54 0.61
N ILE A 566 19.25 -13.48 1.31
CA ILE A 566 20.00 -13.57 2.56
C ILE A 566 18.99 -13.87 3.68
N ARG A 567 19.12 -15.04 4.30
CA ARG A 567 18.14 -15.54 5.28
C ARG A 567 18.47 -15.08 6.69
N THR A 568 17.88 -13.95 7.10
CA THR A 568 17.87 -13.48 8.50
C THR A 568 16.44 -13.37 9.02
N ALA A 569 16.27 -13.46 10.33
CA ALA A 569 15.01 -13.15 10.98
C ALA A 569 14.56 -11.70 10.70
N PRO A 570 13.25 -11.41 10.68
CA PRO A 570 12.76 -10.04 10.66
C PRO A 570 13.17 -9.30 11.93
N ARG A 571 13.52 -8.02 11.80
CA ARG A 571 13.72 -7.10 12.92
C ARG A 571 12.40 -6.48 13.32
N TYR A 572 12.05 -6.59 14.60
CA TYR A 572 10.85 -5.99 15.18
C TYR A 572 11.14 -4.78 16.07
N THR A 573 12.41 -4.40 16.17
CA THR A 573 12.83 -3.21 16.90
C THR A 573 12.44 -1.92 16.17
N PRO A 574 12.48 -0.77 16.86
CA PRO A 574 12.32 0.52 16.20
C PRO A 574 13.23 0.70 14.98
N PRO A 575 12.70 1.21 13.84
CA PRO A 575 13.46 1.22 12.58
C PRO A 575 14.78 2.00 12.69
N ARG A 576 14.80 3.03 13.55
CA ARG A 576 15.98 3.87 13.78
C ARG A 576 17.18 3.14 14.39
N GLU A 577 16.97 1.98 15.00
CA GLU A 577 18.01 1.25 15.73
C GLU A 577 18.99 0.51 14.81
N PHE A 578 18.63 0.35 13.52
CA PHE A 578 19.50 -0.32 12.55
C PHE A 578 19.52 0.39 11.20
N LEU A 579 19.50 1.73 11.23
CA LEU A 579 19.67 2.55 10.04
C LEU A 579 21.12 2.61 9.58
N GLN A 580 21.30 2.91 8.30
CA GLN A 580 22.63 3.08 7.72
C GLN A 580 23.39 4.26 8.35
N PRO A 581 24.73 4.17 8.45
CA PRO A 581 25.57 5.26 8.95
C PRO A 581 25.39 6.60 8.22
N ARG A 582 24.98 6.58 6.93
CA ARG A 582 24.74 7.80 6.14
C ARG A 582 23.66 8.72 6.71
N TYR A 583 22.78 8.20 7.56
CA TYR A 583 21.76 9.00 8.23
C TYR A 583 22.26 9.65 9.52
N GLU A 584 23.51 9.40 9.93
CA GLU A 584 24.19 10.01 11.08
C GLU A 584 23.39 9.85 12.40
N PHE A 585 22.68 8.72 12.55
CA PHE A 585 21.99 8.40 13.80
C PHE A 585 22.99 7.87 14.83
N HIS A 586 23.23 8.67 15.87
CA HIS A 586 24.01 8.30 17.04
C HIS A 586 23.06 8.32 18.24
N ASN A 587 22.55 7.18 18.70
CA ASN A 587 21.75 7.13 19.92
C ASN A 587 22.18 5.99 20.83
N ASP A 588 22.45 6.34 22.08
CA ASP A 588 22.53 5.46 23.24
C ASP A 588 21.13 4.88 23.52
N ILE A 589 20.89 3.63 23.13
CA ILE A 589 19.61 2.94 23.40
C ILE A 589 19.91 1.60 24.07
N GLU A 590 19.21 1.32 25.16
CA GLU A 590 19.33 0.10 25.97
C GLU A 590 18.98 -1.21 25.21
N ASN A 591 18.47 -1.13 23.97
CA ASN A 591 18.02 -2.27 23.15
C ASN A 591 18.46 -2.18 21.68
N LEU A 592 19.67 -1.67 21.41
CA LEU A 592 20.18 -1.54 20.04
C LEU A 592 20.24 -2.92 19.34
N PHE A 593 19.80 -3.00 18.09
CA PHE A 593 20.07 -4.19 17.26
C PHE A 593 21.58 -4.23 16.98
N ILE A 594 22.31 -5.14 17.63
CA ILE A 594 23.75 -5.27 17.46
C ILE A 594 24.03 -6.52 16.60
N PRO A 595 24.44 -6.36 15.33
CA PRO A 595 24.71 -7.48 14.41
C PRO A 595 25.60 -8.57 15.00
N ASP A 596 26.64 -8.18 15.73
CA ASP A 596 27.59 -9.13 16.33
C ASP A 596 26.96 -10.01 17.41
N ILE A 597 25.92 -9.53 18.11
CA ILE A 597 25.17 -10.30 19.10
C ILE A 597 24.07 -11.11 18.41
N GLU A 598 23.39 -10.50 17.45
CA GLU A 598 22.25 -11.08 16.74
C GLU A 598 22.67 -12.22 15.83
N TRP A 599 23.77 -12.05 15.10
CA TRP A 599 24.23 -12.97 14.06
C TRP A 599 25.56 -13.63 14.41
N GLY A 600 26.40 -12.97 15.19
CA GLY A 600 27.80 -13.38 15.41
C GLY A 600 28.74 -12.77 14.37
N LYS A 601 29.99 -12.51 14.77
CA LYS A 601 31.01 -11.86 13.92
C LYS A 601 31.42 -12.66 12.69
N GLU A 602 31.37 -13.99 12.80
CA GLU A 602 31.86 -14.92 11.78
C GLU A 602 30.72 -15.75 11.16
N HIS A 603 29.50 -15.21 11.09
CA HIS A 603 28.37 -15.91 10.50
C HIS A 603 28.50 -16.00 8.98
N VAL A 604 29.19 -17.04 8.51
CA VAL A 604 29.39 -17.32 7.08
C VAL A 604 28.10 -17.83 6.45
N LEU A 605 27.72 -17.24 5.33
CA LEU A 605 26.59 -17.72 4.52
C LEU A 605 26.97 -19.03 3.80
N PRO A 606 26.04 -19.98 3.64
CA PRO A 606 26.20 -21.12 2.75
C PRO A 606 26.60 -20.68 1.34
N LYS A 607 27.18 -21.59 0.57
CA LYS A 607 27.44 -21.34 -0.85
C LYS A 607 26.12 -21.06 -1.59
N ILE A 608 26.24 -20.47 -2.78
CA ILE A 608 25.07 -20.09 -3.57
C ILE A 608 24.29 -21.34 -4.01
N ASP A 609 24.98 -22.39 -4.43
CA ASP A 609 24.37 -23.65 -4.85
C ASP A 609 23.76 -24.45 -3.68
N GLU A 610 24.17 -24.13 -2.44
CA GLU A 610 23.66 -24.68 -1.19
C GLU A 610 22.48 -23.88 -0.61
N SER A 611 22.07 -22.76 -1.23
CA SER A 611 20.99 -21.90 -0.74
C SER A 611 19.75 -21.94 -1.65
N GLY A 612 18.57 -21.80 -1.04
CA GLY A 612 17.34 -21.58 -1.80
C GLY A 612 17.40 -20.26 -2.58
N ARG A 613 16.92 -20.26 -3.82
CA ARG A 613 17.14 -19.17 -4.80
C ARG A 613 16.18 -19.24 -5.97
N TRP A 614 16.00 -18.11 -6.65
CA TRP A 614 15.57 -18.10 -8.05
C TRP A 614 16.81 -18.23 -8.94
N GLU A 615 16.77 -19.16 -9.91
CA GLU A 615 17.87 -19.45 -10.82
C GLU A 615 17.41 -19.30 -12.27
N ASN A 616 18.27 -18.71 -13.11
CA ASN A 616 18.05 -18.49 -14.55
C ASN A 616 16.91 -17.51 -14.87
N ILE A 617 16.82 -16.36 -14.18
CA ILE A 617 15.91 -15.29 -14.59
C ILE A 617 16.48 -14.62 -15.86
N PRO A 618 15.74 -14.55 -16.98
CA PRO A 618 16.25 -13.97 -18.22
C PRO A 618 16.43 -12.45 -18.13
N VAL A 619 17.56 -11.93 -18.63
CA VAL A 619 17.82 -10.50 -18.76
C VAL A 619 17.50 -10.06 -20.19
N CYS A 620 16.26 -9.59 -20.36
CA CYS A 620 15.71 -9.19 -21.66
C CYS A 620 16.14 -7.79 -22.13
N MET A 621 15.50 -7.24 -23.17
CA MET A 621 15.80 -5.90 -23.68
C MET A 621 15.26 -4.79 -22.75
N PRO A 622 15.86 -3.59 -22.77
CA PRO A 622 15.27 -2.40 -22.17
C PRO A 622 13.84 -2.14 -22.61
N SER A 623 13.00 -1.62 -21.70
CA SER A 623 11.55 -1.60 -21.87
C SER A 623 11.05 -0.84 -23.09
N LEU A 624 11.65 0.29 -23.46
CA LEU A 624 11.26 1.02 -24.68
C LEU A 624 11.65 0.28 -25.97
N MET A 625 12.72 -0.53 -25.92
CA MET A 625 13.14 -1.36 -27.05
C MET A 625 12.25 -2.59 -27.18
N SER A 626 11.90 -3.24 -26.05
CA SER A 626 11.05 -4.43 -26.08
C SER A 626 9.66 -4.18 -26.66
N ILE A 627 9.16 -2.93 -26.56
CA ILE A 627 7.85 -2.53 -27.13
C ILE A 627 7.97 -1.79 -28.46
N GLY A 628 9.19 -1.64 -29.01
CA GLY A 628 9.42 -1.05 -30.32
C GLY A 628 9.32 0.47 -30.43
N ILE A 629 9.23 1.21 -29.31
CA ILE A 629 9.26 2.69 -29.32
C ILE A 629 10.67 3.18 -29.70
N VAL A 630 11.71 2.51 -29.19
CA VAL A 630 13.12 2.79 -29.54
C VAL A 630 13.67 1.57 -30.29
N PRO A 631 14.07 1.70 -31.57
CA PRO A 631 14.65 0.57 -32.29
C PRO A 631 15.92 0.04 -31.63
N LYS A 632 16.19 -1.25 -31.76
CA LYS A 632 17.41 -1.89 -31.23
C LYS A 632 18.66 -1.19 -31.77
N GLY A 633 19.62 -0.88 -30.88
CA GLY A 633 20.87 -0.18 -31.22
C GLY A 633 20.75 1.34 -31.38
N VAL A 634 19.56 1.93 -31.27
CA VAL A 634 19.37 3.38 -31.27
C VAL A 634 19.54 3.93 -29.86
N ASP A 635 20.36 4.98 -29.73
CA ASP A 635 20.50 5.68 -28.45
C ASP A 635 19.21 6.44 -28.13
N VAL A 636 18.59 6.12 -26.99
CA VAL A 636 17.38 6.77 -26.49
C VAL A 636 17.54 8.28 -26.32
N ASN A 637 18.77 8.79 -26.15
CA ASN A 637 19.04 10.23 -26.08
C ASN A 637 18.64 10.97 -27.38
N THR A 638 18.60 10.27 -28.53
CA THR A 638 18.27 10.86 -29.83
C THR A 638 16.79 11.20 -30.01
N VAL A 639 15.91 10.65 -29.16
CA VAL A 639 14.44 10.86 -29.21
C VAL A 639 13.94 11.68 -28.02
N THR A 640 14.83 12.41 -27.34
CA THR A 640 14.50 13.12 -26.11
C THR A 640 13.82 14.47 -26.33
N ILE A 641 12.93 14.81 -25.40
CA ILE A 641 12.42 16.18 -25.22
C ILE A 641 13.42 17.00 -24.40
N PRO A 642 13.47 18.34 -24.58
CA PRO A 642 14.34 19.21 -23.80
C PRO A 642 14.14 19.06 -22.28
N GLU A 643 15.24 18.93 -21.55
CA GLU A 643 15.23 18.95 -20.09
C GLU A 643 14.73 20.29 -19.55
N ASN A 644 14.01 20.26 -18.42
CA ASN A 644 13.61 21.46 -17.71
C ASN A 644 14.61 21.74 -16.56
N GLU A 645 14.86 23.02 -16.25
CA GLU A 645 15.69 23.42 -15.10
C GLU A 645 15.19 22.84 -13.77
N SER A 646 13.86 22.62 -13.65
CA SER A 646 13.26 22.03 -12.46
C SER A 646 13.69 20.56 -12.20
N ASP A 647 14.27 19.90 -13.21
CA ASP A 647 14.75 18.52 -13.16
C ASP A 647 16.09 18.44 -12.41
N LYS A 648 16.90 19.51 -12.49
CA LYS A 648 18.30 19.53 -12.05
C LYS A 648 18.48 19.59 -10.53
N LYS A 649 17.48 20.08 -9.77
CA LYS A 649 17.60 20.37 -8.34
C LYS A 649 18.00 19.14 -7.49
N TYR A 650 17.50 17.96 -7.84
CA TYR A 650 17.69 16.73 -7.04
C TYR A 650 18.68 15.74 -7.65
N VAL A 651 19.34 16.11 -8.76
CA VAL A 651 20.28 15.24 -9.50
C VAL A 651 21.40 14.71 -8.62
N ALA A 652 21.93 15.55 -7.71
CA ALA A 652 22.97 15.12 -6.77
C ALA A 652 22.54 13.95 -5.85
N VAL A 653 21.22 13.78 -5.63
CA VAL A 653 20.65 12.74 -4.76
C VAL A 653 20.06 11.59 -5.58
N THR A 654 19.50 11.86 -6.77
CA THR A 654 18.91 10.83 -7.62
C THR A 654 19.91 10.14 -8.54
N GLY A 655 21.06 10.76 -8.79
CA GLY A 655 21.97 10.40 -9.88
C GLY A 655 21.57 11.09 -11.19
N GLU A 656 22.13 10.59 -12.29
CA GLU A 656 21.88 11.08 -13.65
C GLU A 656 20.40 10.99 -14.02
N LEU A 657 19.86 12.04 -14.65
CA LEU A 657 18.49 12.04 -15.14
C LEU A 657 18.42 11.17 -16.39
N PRO A 658 17.55 10.15 -16.42
CA PRO A 658 17.33 9.41 -17.64
C PRO A 658 16.70 10.31 -18.72
N PRO A 659 17.00 10.04 -19.99
CA PRO A 659 16.42 10.75 -21.14
C PRO A 659 14.90 10.69 -21.12
N LYS A 660 14.27 11.87 -21.19
CA LYS A 660 12.81 12.02 -21.25
C LYS A 660 12.36 12.06 -22.71
N ILE A 661 11.37 11.27 -23.07
CA ILE A 661 10.76 11.27 -24.42
C ILE A 661 9.29 11.70 -24.36
N HIS A 662 8.68 11.60 -23.18
CA HIS A 662 7.31 12.02 -22.92
C HIS A 662 7.29 13.13 -21.86
N LYS A 663 6.41 14.12 -22.05
CA LYS A 663 6.06 15.11 -21.05
C LYS A 663 5.09 14.52 -20.03
N VAL A 664 3.96 13.96 -20.48
CA VAL A 664 2.94 13.38 -19.59
C VAL A 664 2.51 12.02 -20.11
N ILE A 665 2.63 10.99 -19.27
CA ILE A 665 2.12 9.65 -19.55
C ILE A 665 1.03 9.24 -18.56
N ALA A 666 0.16 8.34 -18.99
CA ALA A 666 -0.79 7.66 -18.12
C ALA A 666 -0.51 6.16 -18.06
N CYS A 667 -0.70 5.57 -16.88
CA CYS A 667 -0.74 4.13 -16.68
C CYS A 667 -2.15 3.75 -16.24
N THR A 668 -2.67 2.63 -16.74
CA THR A 668 -3.92 2.05 -16.24
C THR A 668 -3.78 0.55 -16.10
N TRP A 669 -4.43 0.00 -15.08
CA TRP A 669 -4.61 -1.43 -14.88
C TRP A 669 -6.07 -1.74 -15.14
N ALA A 670 -6.34 -2.55 -16.16
CA ALA A 670 -7.67 -2.74 -16.69
C ALA A 670 -7.93 -4.21 -17.05
N SER A 671 -9.20 -4.58 -17.14
CA SER A 671 -9.61 -5.90 -17.59
C SER A 671 -10.91 -5.80 -18.40
N THR A 672 -11.18 -6.78 -19.25
CA THR A 672 -12.45 -6.86 -20.01
C THR A 672 -13.66 -6.87 -19.09
N THR A 673 -13.55 -7.60 -17.98
CA THR A 673 -14.57 -7.67 -16.94
C THR A 673 -13.96 -7.50 -15.56
N PHE A 674 -14.70 -6.92 -14.63
CA PHE A 674 -14.26 -6.79 -13.25
C PHE A 674 -15.41 -7.05 -12.29
N ARG A 675 -15.09 -7.47 -11.06
CA ARG A 675 -16.08 -7.60 -9.99
C ARG A 675 -16.05 -6.36 -9.11
N THR A 676 -17.23 -5.81 -8.84
CA THR A 676 -17.35 -4.72 -7.86
C THR A 676 -16.98 -5.20 -6.46
N ARG A 677 -16.59 -4.26 -5.57
CA ARG A 677 -16.19 -4.57 -4.18
C ARG A 677 -17.19 -5.50 -3.50
N SER A 678 -16.68 -6.46 -2.73
CA SER A 678 -17.44 -7.56 -2.10
C SER A 678 -18.07 -8.56 -3.08
N ASN A 679 -17.53 -8.70 -4.30
CA ASN A 679 -17.99 -9.66 -5.31
C ASN A 679 -19.49 -9.57 -5.65
N ARG A 680 -20.10 -8.39 -5.54
CA ARG A 680 -21.55 -8.23 -5.63
C ARG A 680 -22.12 -8.44 -7.04
N ALA A 681 -21.33 -8.12 -8.06
CA ALA A 681 -21.70 -8.28 -9.47
C ALA A 681 -20.45 -8.20 -10.36
N GLN A 682 -20.45 -8.98 -11.44
CA GLN A 682 -19.50 -8.87 -12.55
C GLN A 682 -20.00 -7.80 -13.52
N VAL A 683 -19.10 -6.93 -13.96
CA VAL A 683 -19.36 -5.86 -14.91
C VAL A 683 -18.54 -6.15 -16.17
N GLY A 684 -19.19 -6.10 -17.33
CA GLY A 684 -18.59 -6.42 -18.64
C GLY A 684 -18.45 -5.24 -19.60
N ASP A 685 -18.43 -4.00 -19.10
CA ASP A 685 -18.27 -2.79 -19.92
C ASP A 685 -16.81 -2.34 -20.08
N GLY A 686 -15.84 -3.16 -19.64
CA GLY A 686 -14.41 -2.81 -19.58
C GLY A 686 -13.80 -2.41 -20.92
N LYS A 687 -14.11 -3.14 -22.00
CA LYS A 687 -13.63 -2.82 -23.36
C LYS A 687 -14.07 -1.44 -23.82
N ARG A 688 -15.38 -1.17 -23.72
CA ARG A 688 -15.97 0.12 -24.13
C ARG A 688 -15.42 1.27 -23.30
N ARG A 689 -15.30 1.08 -21.98
CA ARG A 689 -14.70 2.08 -21.07
C ARG A 689 -13.26 2.37 -21.45
N LEU A 690 -12.45 1.34 -21.66
CA LEU A 690 -11.06 1.52 -22.04
C LEU A 690 -10.94 2.29 -23.36
N GLN A 691 -11.72 1.94 -24.38
CA GLN A 691 -11.69 2.64 -25.67
C GLN A 691 -11.96 4.14 -25.51
N GLU A 692 -13.06 4.51 -24.85
CA GLU A 692 -13.39 5.91 -24.61
C GLU A 692 -12.34 6.61 -23.74
N TRP A 693 -11.86 5.93 -22.71
CA TRP A 693 -10.87 6.48 -21.78
C TRP A 693 -9.53 6.74 -22.48
N LEU A 694 -9.08 5.85 -23.35
CA LEU A 694 -7.89 6.04 -24.19
C LEU A 694 -8.05 7.25 -25.11
N GLU A 695 -9.19 7.36 -25.80
CA GLU A 695 -9.49 8.50 -26.67
C GLU A 695 -9.44 9.82 -25.91
N PHE A 696 -10.10 9.86 -24.75
CA PHE A 696 -10.12 11.06 -23.94
C PHE A 696 -8.72 11.48 -23.50
N ASN A 697 -7.90 10.56 -22.98
CA ASN A 697 -6.57 10.92 -22.49
C ASN A 697 -5.65 11.39 -23.63
N LEU A 698 -5.73 10.78 -24.82
CA LEU A 698 -4.97 11.27 -25.98
C LEU A 698 -5.44 12.68 -26.40
N VAL A 699 -6.75 12.94 -26.43
CA VAL A 699 -7.31 14.27 -26.74
C VAL A 699 -6.99 15.30 -25.65
N ALA A 700 -6.91 14.87 -24.39
CA ALA A 700 -6.51 15.68 -23.25
C ALA A 700 -4.99 15.96 -23.23
N GLY A 701 -4.22 15.41 -24.16
CA GLY A 701 -2.81 15.70 -24.37
C GLY A 701 -1.87 14.89 -23.48
N PHE A 702 -2.21 13.65 -23.17
CA PHE A 702 -1.23 12.65 -22.75
C PHE A 702 -0.44 12.17 -23.97
N ASP A 703 0.89 12.08 -23.83
CA ASP A 703 1.77 11.73 -24.94
C ASP A 703 1.70 10.23 -25.25
N HIS A 704 1.57 9.41 -24.20
CA HIS A 704 1.53 7.96 -24.26
C HIS A 704 0.69 7.38 -23.12
N VAL A 705 0.01 6.26 -23.39
CA VAL A 705 -0.75 5.50 -22.40
C VAL A 705 -0.30 4.04 -22.35
N TYR A 706 0.02 3.56 -21.15
CA TYR A 706 0.40 2.17 -20.91
C TYR A 706 -0.76 1.41 -20.23
N VAL A 707 -1.27 0.38 -20.90
CA VAL A 707 -2.40 -0.43 -20.44
C VAL A 707 -1.89 -1.77 -19.95
N TYR A 708 -1.96 -1.99 -18.63
CA TYR A 708 -1.72 -3.31 -18.03
C TYR A 708 -2.99 -4.13 -18.11
N ASP A 709 -3.04 -5.05 -19.09
CA ASP A 709 -4.20 -5.90 -19.36
C ASP A 709 -4.23 -7.10 -18.40
N ASN A 710 -5.13 -7.03 -17.44
CA ASN A 710 -5.38 -8.05 -16.42
C ASN A 710 -6.49 -9.03 -16.79
N SER A 711 -6.98 -9.02 -18.03
CA SER A 711 -8.05 -9.94 -18.46
C SER A 711 -7.63 -11.41 -18.31
N GLY A 712 -6.37 -11.70 -18.67
CA GLY A 712 -5.72 -13.01 -18.53
C GLY A 712 -5.65 -13.56 -17.09
N ALA A 713 -5.86 -12.73 -16.06
CA ALA A 713 -5.83 -13.20 -14.68
C ALA A 713 -7.05 -14.07 -14.32
N PHE A 714 -8.15 -13.97 -15.07
CA PHE A 714 -9.41 -14.65 -14.76
C PHE A 714 -9.85 -15.65 -15.84
N THR A 715 -9.59 -15.35 -17.11
CA THR A 715 -9.92 -16.20 -18.27
C THR A 715 -8.82 -16.08 -19.32
N ASN A 716 -8.65 -17.12 -20.14
CA ASN A 716 -7.73 -17.06 -21.29
C ASN A 716 -8.45 -16.62 -22.58
N GLU A 717 -9.77 -16.49 -22.53
CA GLU A 717 -10.62 -16.25 -23.69
C GLU A 717 -10.79 -14.75 -23.99
N ASP A 718 -10.50 -13.88 -23.01
CA ASP A 718 -10.73 -12.45 -23.10
C ASP A 718 -9.43 -11.65 -22.98
N SER A 719 -9.32 -10.61 -23.80
CA SER A 719 -8.22 -9.65 -23.78
C SER A 719 -8.71 -8.26 -24.16
N LEU A 720 -7.94 -7.24 -23.77
CA LEU A 720 -8.08 -5.85 -24.21
C LEU A 720 -7.28 -5.54 -25.49
N ALA A 721 -6.62 -6.54 -26.10
CA ALA A 721 -5.83 -6.40 -27.33
C ALA A 721 -6.60 -5.67 -28.44
N ASP A 722 -7.80 -6.16 -28.74
CA ASP A 722 -8.67 -5.66 -29.81
C ASP A 722 -9.06 -4.19 -29.63
N ILE A 723 -9.04 -3.69 -28.40
CA ILE A 723 -9.27 -2.28 -28.10
C ILE A 723 -7.98 -1.48 -28.21
N VAL A 724 -6.87 -1.99 -27.68
CA VAL A 724 -5.58 -1.26 -27.70
C VAL A 724 -5.02 -1.17 -29.12
N ASP A 725 -5.19 -2.21 -29.94
CA ASP A 725 -4.67 -2.27 -31.31
C ASP A 725 -5.40 -1.29 -32.26
N LEU A 726 -6.54 -0.71 -31.84
CA LEU A 726 -7.17 0.41 -32.53
C LEU A 726 -6.35 1.71 -32.46
N PHE A 727 -5.32 1.75 -31.62
CA PHE A 727 -4.48 2.92 -31.37
C PHE A 727 -3.06 2.71 -31.91
N PRO A 728 -2.43 3.78 -32.43
CA PRO A 728 -1.02 3.72 -32.82
C PRO A 728 -0.13 3.25 -31.66
N ARG A 729 0.81 2.34 -31.93
CA ARG A 729 1.70 1.76 -30.92
C ARG A 729 2.61 2.78 -30.24
N ASP A 730 2.90 3.90 -30.90
CA ASP A 730 3.64 5.05 -30.36
C ASP A 730 2.78 5.98 -29.48
N LYS A 731 1.50 5.65 -29.29
CA LYS A 731 0.55 6.37 -28.43
C LYS A 731 -0.03 5.50 -27.33
N VAL A 732 -0.30 4.23 -27.61
CA VAL A 732 -0.84 3.28 -26.63
C VAL A 732 -0.06 1.98 -26.71
N THR A 733 0.33 1.46 -25.55
CA THR A 733 1.00 0.16 -25.45
C THR A 733 0.26 -0.73 -24.46
N ARG A 734 -0.05 -1.95 -24.88
CA ARG A 734 -0.54 -3.02 -24.01
C ARG A 734 0.62 -3.77 -23.36
N ILE A 735 0.48 -4.05 -22.08
CA ILE A 735 1.36 -4.92 -21.31
C ILE A 735 0.49 -6.04 -20.76
N ASP A 736 0.81 -7.28 -21.11
CA ASP A 736 0.10 -8.43 -20.55
C ASP A 736 0.42 -8.57 -19.06
N TRP A 737 -0.62 -8.63 -18.25
CA TRP A 737 -0.50 -8.62 -16.80
C TRP A 737 -1.40 -9.67 -16.15
N PRO A 738 -1.11 -10.98 -16.30
CA PRO A 738 -1.98 -12.06 -15.81
C PRO A 738 -1.94 -12.27 -14.29
N CYS A 739 -1.50 -11.27 -13.52
CA CYS A 739 -1.39 -11.35 -12.06
C CYS A 739 -2.78 -11.37 -11.38
N LYS A 740 -3.14 -12.44 -10.67
CA LYS A 740 -4.36 -12.42 -9.83
C LYS A 740 -4.20 -11.48 -8.64
N ILE A 741 -5.32 -10.86 -8.23
CA ILE A 741 -5.40 -10.13 -6.96
C ILE A 741 -5.45 -11.12 -5.80
N CYS A 742 -4.52 -11.02 -4.85
CA CYS A 742 -4.68 -11.68 -3.57
C CYS A 742 -5.58 -10.81 -2.66
N SER A 743 -6.87 -11.16 -2.54
CA SER A 743 -7.85 -10.38 -1.77
C SER A 743 -8.23 -11.09 -0.46
N ASN A 744 -8.11 -10.37 0.67
CA ASN A 744 -8.70 -10.79 1.94
C ASN A 744 -10.19 -10.42 1.91
N ARG A 745 -11.08 -11.41 1.77
CA ARG A 745 -12.53 -11.22 1.52
C ARG A 745 -13.33 -10.50 2.63
N ASP A 746 -12.75 -10.23 3.81
CA ASP A 746 -13.51 -9.88 5.02
C ASP A 746 -13.38 -8.40 5.45
N GLY A 747 -13.41 -7.47 4.50
CA GLY A 747 -13.55 -6.04 4.79
C GLY A 747 -12.27 -5.31 5.18
N ASN A 748 -11.19 -6.04 5.49
CA ASN A 748 -9.85 -5.50 5.31
C ASN A 748 -9.57 -5.50 3.82
N GLU A 749 -9.27 -4.34 3.26
CA GLU A 749 -8.90 -4.10 1.86
C GLU A 749 -7.56 -4.77 1.53
N GLY A 750 -7.40 -6.07 1.86
CA GLY A 750 -6.22 -6.89 1.60
C GLY A 750 -5.76 -6.60 0.19
N GLU A 751 -4.61 -5.94 0.15
CA GLU A 751 -4.32 -4.83 -0.74
C GLU A 751 -4.37 -5.22 -2.21
N ARG A 752 -4.61 -4.21 -3.04
CA ARG A 752 -4.64 -4.24 -4.51
C ARG A 752 -3.26 -4.63 -5.06
N SER A 753 -2.77 -5.80 -4.67
CA SER A 753 -1.41 -6.30 -4.85
C SER A 753 -1.05 -6.21 -6.33
N SER A 754 -1.80 -6.91 -7.18
CA SER A 754 -1.60 -6.88 -8.63
C SER A 754 -1.61 -5.46 -9.23
N GLN A 755 -2.56 -4.60 -8.84
CA GLN A 755 -2.63 -3.22 -9.34
C GLN A 755 -1.39 -2.42 -8.94
N TYR A 756 -1.02 -2.41 -7.65
CA TYR A 756 0.15 -1.67 -7.22
C TYR A 756 1.40 -2.18 -7.93
N ALA A 757 1.57 -3.49 -8.09
CA ALA A 757 2.70 -4.06 -8.83
C ALA A 757 2.74 -3.55 -10.28
N ALA A 758 1.60 -3.50 -10.97
CA ALA A 758 1.51 -2.91 -12.31
C ALA A 758 1.91 -1.43 -12.30
N GLU A 759 1.45 -0.64 -11.32
CA GLU A 759 1.82 0.78 -11.20
C GLU A 759 3.32 0.99 -10.95
N SER A 760 3.91 0.17 -10.07
CA SER A 760 5.34 0.21 -9.79
C SER A 760 6.17 -0.22 -11.01
N SER A 761 5.71 -1.24 -11.74
CA SER A 761 6.29 -1.62 -13.02
C SER A 761 6.23 -0.45 -14.00
N CYS A 762 5.07 0.19 -14.18
CA CYS A 762 4.93 1.33 -15.08
C CYS A 762 5.85 2.49 -14.71
N ARG A 763 5.94 2.83 -13.43
CA ARG A 763 6.83 3.89 -12.92
C ARG A 763 8.29 3.59 -13.21
N LEU A 764 8.73 2.36 -12.96
CA LEU A 764 10.13 1.97 -13.11
C LEU A 764 10.53 1.75 -14.58
N ARG A 765 9.64 1.20 -15.42
CA ARG A 765 9.87 0.96 -16.85
C ARG A 765 9.81 2.24 -17.68
N PHE A 766 8.75 3.01 -17.48
CA PHE A 766 8.37 4.09 -18.40
C PHE A 766 8.44 5.46 -17.74
N GLY A 767 8.25 5.55 -16.42
CA GLY A 767 8.42 6.81 -15.68
C GLY A 767 9.84 7.39 -15.75
N THR A 768 10.86 6.54 -15.91
CA THR A 768 12.23 7.00 -16.24
C THR A 768 12.26 7.84 -17.52
N HIS A 769 11.37 7.59 -18.47
CA HIS A 769 11.31 8.28 -19.76
C HIS A 769 10.21 9.34 -19.87
N ALA A 770 9.50 9.60 -18.78
CA ALA A 770 8.47 10.63 -18.71
C ALA A 770 8.81 11.69 -17.67
N ARG A 771 8.34 12.93 -17.90
CA ARG A 771 8.45 13.99 -16.90
C ARG A 771 7.38 13.81 -15.81
N TRP A 772 6.12 13.68 -16.23
CA TRP A 772 4.97 13.45 -15.37
C TRP A 772 4.30 12.11 -15.69
N LEU A 773 3.84 11.43 -14.64
CA LEU A 773 3.15 10.16 -14.72
C LEU A 773 1.89 10.23 -13.84
N GLY A 774 0.75 9.84 -14.39
CA GLY A 774 -0.49 9.59 -13.65
C GLY A 774 -0.89 8.11 -13.74
N SER A 775 -1.39 7.55 -12.63
CA SER A 775 -2.00 6.21 -12.63
C SER A 775 -3.49 6.34 -12.34
N PHE A 776 -4.32 5.93 -13.28
CA PHE A 776 -5.76 6.13 -13.24
C PHE A 776 -6.50 4.84 -13.59
N ASP A 777 -7.59 4.59 -12.88
CA ASP A 777 -8.53 3.53 -13.24
C ASP A 777 -9.30 3.96 -14.52
N THR A 778 -9.80 3.03 -15.34
CA THR A 778 -10.51 3.38 -16.60
C THR A 778 -11.83 4.12 -16.40
N ASP A 779 -12.26 4.32 -15.16
CA ASP A 779 -13.40 5.16 -14.78
C ASP A 779 -12.99 6.54 -14.25
N GLU A 780 -11.70 6.91 -14.31
CA GLU A 780 -11.17 8.16 -13.77
C GLU A 780 -10.60 9.06 -14.88
N TYR A 781 -11.26 10.20 -15.12
CA TYR A 781 -10.90 11.14 -16.19
C TYR A 781 -10.27 12.39 -15.59
N LEU A 782 -8.99 12.65 -15.87
CA LEU A 782 -8.32 13.89 -15.48
C LEU A 782 -8.50 14.94 -16.58
N VAL A 783 -9.34 15.94 -16.30
CA VAL A 783 -9.82 16.93 -17.26
C VAL A 783 -9.08 18.25 -17.07
N PRO A 784 -8.38 18.80 -18.09
CA PRO A 784 -7.78 20.12 -18.00
C PRO A 784 -8.85 21.23 -17.92
N MET A 785 -8.70 22.12 -16.94
CA MET A 785 -9.65 23.18 -16.58
C MET A 785 -9.07 24.57 -16.89
N GLY A 786 -9.79 25.64 -16.52
CA GLY A 786 -9.44 27.01 -16.83
C GLY A 786 -9.14 27.24 -18.31
N ASN A 787 -8.03 27.93 -18.58
CA ASN A 787 -7.57 28.23 -19.95
C ASN A 787 -6.74 27.10 -20.58
N TYR A 788 -6.45 26.03 -19.84
CA TYR A 788 -5.63 24.94 -20.35
C TYR A 788 -6.38 24.07 -21.36
N LYS A 789 -5.68 23.66 -22.40
CA LYS A 789 -6.19 22.81 -23.48
C LYS A 789 -5.57 21.42 -23.47
N SER A 790 -4.60 21.16 -22.59
CA SER A 790 -4.00 19.84 -22.42
C SER A 790 -3.41 19.67 -21.02
N MET A 791 -3.22 18.42 -20.59
CA MET A 791 -2.47 18.08 -19.39
C MET A 791 -0.98 18.40 -19.52
N GLY A 792 -0.45 18.47 -20.74
CA GLY A 792 0.91 18.94 -21.00
C GLY A 792 1.12 20.41 -20.60
N GLU A 793 0.16 21.29 -20.90
CA GLU A 793 0.21 22.71 -20.46
C GLU A 793 0.07 22.82 -18.93
N VAL A 794 -0.80 22.01 -18.33
CA VAL A 794 -0.93 21.93 -16.87
C VAL A 794 0.38 21.48 -16.24
N ALA A 795 1.03 20.46 -16.79
CA ALA A 795 2.32 19.95 -16.32
C ALA A 795 3.45 21.00 -16.42
N ASP A 796 3.50 21.77 -17.51
CA ASP A 796 4.45 22.88 -17.66
C ASP A 796 4.23 23.92 -16.55
N ARG A 797 2.97 24.29 -16.29
CA ARG A 797 2.63 25.20 -15.19
C ARG A 797 3.09 24.66 -13.84
N LEU A 798 2.84 23.38 -13.55
CA LEU A 798 3.24 22.74 -12.30
C LEU A 798 4.77 22.77 -12.12
N ASP A 799 5.53 22.54 -13.20
CA ASP A 799 6.98 22.67 -13.18
C ASP A 799 7.42 24.11 -12.84
N GLU A 800 6.77 25.14 -13.41
CA GLU A 800 7.08 26.56 -13.17
C GLU A 800 6.93 26.96 -11.70
N ILE A 801 5.94 26.38 -10.99
CA ILE A 801 5.74 26.63 -9.55
C ILE A 801 6.46 25.64 -8.64
N GLY A 802 7.28 24.76 -9.22
CA GLY A 802 8.09 23.81 -8.46
C GLY A 802 7.29 22.67 -7.83
N VAL A 803 6.08 22.38 -8.33
CA VAL A 803 5.28 21.24 -7.85
C VAL A 803 5.88 19.94 -8.36
N LYS A 804 5.89 18.92 -7.51
CA LYS A 804 6.39 17.58 -7.86
C LYS A 804 5.35 16.47 -7.69
N VAL A 805 4.33 16.71 -6.87
CA VAL A 805 3.19 15.81 -6.70
C VAL A 805 1.93 16.66 -6.78
N ALA A 806 1.05 16.35 -7.74
CA ALA A 806 -0.23 17.00 -7.89
C ALA A 806 -1.34 16.03 -7.49
N VAL A 807 -2.14 16.43 -6.52
CA VAL A 807 -3.25 15.66 -5.96
C VAL A 807 -4.55 16.27 -6.43
N PHE A 808 -5.54 15.43 -6.70
CA PHE A 808 -6.88 15.89 -7.06
C PHE A 808 -7.93 15.23 -6.16
N LYS A 809 -9.01 15.97 -5.96
CA LYS A 809 -10.23 15.44 -5.33
C LYS A 809 -10.87 14.46 -6.30
N SER A 810 -11.23 13.28 -5.80
CA SER A 810 -11.97 12.28 -6.55
C SER A 810 -13.13 11.79 -5.71
N ALA A 811 -14.34 12.01 -6.21
CA ALA A 811 -15.58 11.50 -5.64
C ALA A 811 -16.40 10.86 -6.76
N PRO A 812 -17.03 9.68 -6.52
CA PRO A 812 -17.85 9.03 -7.52
C PRO A 812 -18.99 9.94 -7.99
N ALA A 813 -19.00 10.26 -9.29
CA ALA A 813 -20.07 11.03 -9.88
C ALA A 813 -21.33 10.17 -10.08
N LYS A 814 -22.48 10.82 -10.28
CA LYS A 814 -23.77 10.15 -10.49
C LYS A 814 -24.04 10.06 -12.00
N PRO A 815 -24.48 8.91 -12.53
CA PRO A 815 -24.91 8.83 -13.92
C PRO A 815 -26.22 9.60 -14.11
N ARG A 816 -26.26 10.52 -15.07
CA ARG A 816 -27.41 11.36 -15.44
C ARG A 816 -28.54 10.51 -15.99
N PHE A 817 -29.72 10.59 -15.36
CA PHE A 817 -30.85 9.73 -15.73
C PHE A 817 -31.34 9.95 -17.17
N ASP A 818 -31.26 11.19 -17.65
CA ASP A 818 -31.65 11.60 -19.01
C ASP A 818 -30.74 11.05 -20.12
N LEU A 819 -29.53 10.58 -19.79
CA LEU A 819 -28.53 10.07 -20.74
C LEU A 819 -28.35 8.54 -20.68
N LEU A 820 -29.11 7.87 -19.81
CA LEU A 820 -29.10 6.41 -19.70
C LEU A 820 -30.07 5.77 -20.68
N GLU A 821 -29.82 4.50 -21.00
CA GLU A 821 -30.84 3.67 -21.63
C GLU A 821 -32.09 3.56 -20.76
N ASP A 822 -33.26 3.40 -21.39
CA ASP A 822 -34.52 3.22 -20.68
C ASP A 822 -34.39 2.09 -19.64
N PRO A 823 -34.52 2.39 -18.32
CA PRO A 823 -34.40 1.41 -17.26
C PRO A 823 -35.28 0.16 -17.44
N LYS A 824 -36.40 0.30 -18.16
CA LYS A 824 -37.30 -0.82 -18.48
C LYS A 824 -36.62 -1.95 -19.25
N LYS A 825 -35.56 -1.64 -20.02
CA LYS A 825 -34.81 -2.65 -20.79
C LYS A 825 -33.98 -3.58 -19.91
N THR A 826 -33.56 -3.09 -18.73
CA THR A 826 -32.68 -3.82 -17.81
C THR A 826 -33.30 -4.00 -16.43
N TRP A 827 -34.64 -3.90 -16.33
CA TRP A 827 -35.35 -4.09 -15.06
C TRP A 827 -35.27 -5.53 -14.57
N GLU A 828 -34.89 -5.65 -13.31
CA GLU A 828 -35.12 -6.84 -12.51
C GLU A 828 -36.57 -6.85 -11.99
N VAL A 829 -37.01 -8.01 -11.49
CA VAL A 829 -38.38 -8.22 -10.99
C VAL A 829 -38.75 -7.25 -9.85
N ASP A 830 -37.76 -6.81 -9.07
CA ASP A 830 -37.93 -5.85 -7.97
C ASP A 830 -37.91 -4.37 -8.41
N GLY A 831 -37.81 -4.10 -9.73
CA GLY A 831 -37.76 -2.75 -10.30
C GLY A 831 -36.39 -2.06 -10.21
N THR A 832 -35.36 -2.77 -9.73
CA THR A 832 -33.97 -2.31 -9.86
C THR A 832 -33.46 -2.51 -11.28
N PHE A 833 -32.39 -1.81 -11.67
CA PHE A 833 -31.77 -1.93 -12.98
C PHE A 833 -30.29 -1.57 -12.91
N THR A 834 -29.51 -2.04 -13.87
CA THR A 834 -28.12 -1.61 -14.04
C THR A 834 -28.10 -0.40 -14.99
N PRO A 835 -27.62 0.79 -14.55
CA PRO A 835 -27.47 1.95 -15.41
C PRO A 835 -26.54 1.66 -16.60
N THR A 836 -27.07 1.75 -17.82
CA THR A 836 -26.33 1.53 -19.07
C THR A 836 -26.21 2.84 -19.84
N VAL A 837 -24.99 3.20 -20.24
CA VAL A 837 -24.74 4.35 -21.12
C VAL A 837 -25.17 3.99 -22.54
N THR A 838 -25.97 4.84 -23.19
CA THR A 838 -26.43 4.58 -24.57
C THR A 838 -25.25 4.56 -25.56
N ALA A 839 -25.36 3.86 -26.69
CA ALA A 839 -24.27 3.77 -27.67
C ALA A 839 -23.83 5.12 -28.27
N ASN A 840 -24.74 6.10 -28.32
CA ASN A 840 -24.46 7.44 -28.84
C ASN A 840 -23.93 8.40 -27.77
N GLU A 841 -23.68 7.91 -26.56
CA GLU A 841 -23.18 8.70 -25.45
C GLU A 841 -21.86 8.19 -24.87
N THR A 842 -21.18 9.11 -24.20
CA THR A 842 -19.90 8.85 -23.51
C THR A 842 -20.11 8.68 -22.01
N PHE A 843 -19.26 7.89 -21.35
CA PHE A 843 -19.22 7.80 -19.90
C PHE A 843 -18.82 9.15 -19.28
N LEU A 844 -17.88 9.89 -19.89
CA LEU A 844 -17.51 11.24 -19.44
C LEU A 844 -18.73 12.16 -19.33
N HIS A 845 -19.57 12.21 -20.37
CA HIS A 845 -20.78 13.04 -20.39
C HIS A 845 -21.88 12.50 -19.48
N THR A 846 -22.15 11.19 -19.55
CA THR A 846 -23.20 10.56 -18.74
C THR A 846 -22.94 10.72 -17.24
N TYR A 847 -21.69 10.69 -16.82
CA TYR A 847 -21.30 10.87 -15.43
C TYR A 847 -20.93 12.32 -15.08
N ASN A 848 -21.14 13.31 -15.95
CA ASN A 848 -20.89 14.73 -15.69
C ASN A 848 -21.94 15.34 -14.72
N CYS A 849 -21.98 14.82 -13.50
CA CYS A 849 -22.98 15.14 -12.49
C CYS A 849 -22.41 14.83 -11.11
N ASN A 850 -21.72 15.82 -10.55
CA ASN A 850 -21.10 15.75 -9.23
C ASN A 850 -22.09 16.20 -8.17
N TRP A 851 -22.14 15.51 -7.04
CA TRP A 851 -23.10 15.87 -5.98
C TRP A 851 -22.69 17.14 -5.21
N GLU A 852 -21.46 17.62 -5.38
CA GLU A 852 -20.95 18.90 -4.88
C GLU A 852 -20.62 19.82 -6.06
N ALA A 853 -20.86 21.12 -5.89
CA ALA A 853 -20.51 22.14 -6.88
C ALA A 853 -18.98 22.28 -6.98
N PHE A 854 -18.50 22.66 -8.16
CA PHE A 854 -17.09 22.97 -8.34
C PHE A 854 -16.79 24.41 -7.83
N PRO A 855 -15.62 24.66 -7.22
CA PRO A 855 -14.64 23.66 -6.79
C PRO A 855 -15.17 22.90 -5.56
N ARG A 856 -14.89 21.59 -5.47
CA ARG A 856 -15.35 20.78 -4.35
C ARG A 856 -14.64 21.23 -3.08
N THR A 857 -15.40 21.51 -2.03
CA THR A 857 -14.92 22.03 -0.75
C THR A 857 -14.67 20.94 0.28
N LYS A 858 -15.43 19.84 0.23
CA LYS A 858 -15.26 18.76 1.19
C LYS A 858 -14.05 17.93 0.81
N ASP A 859 -13.07 17.84 1.72
CA ASP A 859 -12.01 16.84 1.61
C ASP A 859 -12.55 15.46 1.99
N LEU A 860 -13.26 14.86 1.04
CA LEU A 860 -13.82 13.50 1.18
C LEU A 860 -12.90 12.46 0.57
N SER A 861 -11.60 12.76 0.46
CA SER A 861 -10.64 11.90 -0.20
C SER A 861 -9.77 11.16 0.81
N PRO A 862 -10.24 10.06 1.45
CA PRO A 862 -9.31 9.03 1.92
C PRO A 862 -8.56 8.36 0.74
N ARG A 863 -8.86 8.77 -0.51
CA ARG A 863 -8.28 8.28 -1.77
C ARG A 863 -7.75 9.46 -2.58
N ARG A 864 -6.58 9.95 -2.20
CA ARG A 864 -5.88 11.02 -2.92
C ARG A 864 -5.14 10.42 -4.09
N LYS A 865 -5.78 10.44 -5.25
CA LYS A 865 -5.19 10.06 -6.54
C LYS A 865 -4.28 11.19 -7.01
N GLN A 866 -3.23 10.83 -7.76
CA GLN A 866 -2.08 11.72 -7.97
C GLN A 866 -1.54 11.64 -9.40
N MET A 867 -1.03 12.77 -9.88
CA MET A 867 -0.08 12.86 -10.99
C MET A 867 1.22 13.39 -10.44
N TYR A 868 2.36 12.82 -10.81
CA TYR A 868 3.62 13.15 -10.15
C TYR A 868 4.82 13.13 -11.09
N ARG A 869 5.86 13.82 -10.67
CA ARG A 869 7.18 13.82 -11.28
C ARG A 869 7.83 12.45 -11.10
N ALA A 870 8.05 11.74 -12.20
CA ALA A 870 8.44 10.33 -12.16
C ALA A 870 9.89 10.11 -11.64
N ASP A 871 10.74 11.12 -11.77
CA ASP A 871 12.09 11.21 -11.21
C ASP A 871 12.12 11.57 -9.71
N TYR A 872 11.05 12.21 -9.21
CA TYR A 872 10.91 12.63 -7.81
C TYR A 872 10.25 11.57 -6.92
N VAL A 873 9.22 10.88 -7.42
CA VAL A 873 8.54 9.82 -6.67
C VAL A 873 9.25 8.50 -6.88
N LYS A 874 9.78 7.91 -5.81
CA LYS A 874 10.50 6.62 -5.81
C LYS A 874 9.56 5.42 -5.67
N LEU A 875 8.39 5.61 -5.05
CA LEU A 875 7.37 4.60 -4.87
C LEU A 875 6.00 5.28 -4.73
N HIS A 876 4.97 4.76 -5.37
CA HIS A 876 3.65 5.38 -5.43
C HIS A 876 2.56 4.40 -4.99
N TYR A 877 1.59 4.90 -4.22
CA TYR A 877 0.38 4.19 -3.83
C TYR A 877 -0.83 5.05 -4.17
N VAL A 878 -1.57 4.65 -5.21
CA VAL A 878 -2.63 5.42 -5.90
C VAL A 878 -3.71 6.05 -5.02
N HIS A 879 -3.85 5.60 -3.77
CA HIS A 879 -4.86 6.10 -2.85
C HIS A 879 -4.31 6.77 -1.60
N TYR A 880 -3.04 6.58 -1.25
CA TYR A 880 -2.61 6.80 0.14
C TYR A 880 -1.34 7.64 0.27
N SER A 881 -0.28 7.35 -0.49
CA SER A 881 1.02 7.96 -0.23
C SER A 881 2.01 7.80 -1.36
N THR A 882 3.02 8.67 -1.36
CA THR A 882 4.26 8.51 -2.12
C THR A 882 5.45 8.38 -1.18
N ILE A 883 6.48 7.67 -1.63
CA ILE A 883 7.85 7.83 -1.16
C ILE A 883 8.57 8.67 -2.20
N THR A 884 9.17 9.76 -1.77
CA THR A 884 9.79 10.76 -2.63
C THR A 884 11.28 10.88 -2.32
N VAL A 885 12.03 11.54 -3.19
CA VAL A 885 13.46 11.76 -2.96
C VAL A 885 13.69 12.42 -1.59
N VAL A 886 12.93 13.47 -1.25
CA VAL A 886 13.08 14.21 0.02
C VAL A 886 12.72 13.35 1.24
N SER A 887 11.77 12.43 1.10
CA SER A 887 11.44 11.49 2.19
C SER A 887 12.52 10.44 2.42
N GLN A 888 13.50 10.33 1.53
CA GLN A 888 14.64 9.40 1.59
C GLN A 888 15.98 10.11 1.85
N MET A 889 16.00 11.44 1.86
CA MET A 889 17.21 12.22 2.20
C MET A 889 17.51 12.13 3.71
N SER A 890 18.79 12.06 4.06
CA SER A 890 19.28 12.29 5.42
C SER A 890 19.03 13.74 5.86
N GLU A 891 19.17 14.03 7.14
CA GLU A 891 19.04 15.42 7.63
C GLU A 891 20.04 16.36 6.96
N LYS A 892 21.27 15.89 6.76
CA LYS A 892 22.34 16.63 6.08
C LYS A 892 22.03 16.89 4.60
N GLU A 893 21.57 15.87 3.88
CA GLU A 893 21.16 16.00 2.47
C GLU A 893 19.97 16.97 2.32
N THR A 894 19.02 16.89 3.24
CA THR A 894 17.85 17.78 3.27
C THR A 894 18.28 19.24 3.49
N LYS A 895 19.20 19.49 4.44
CA LYS A 895 19.79 20.82 4.65
C LYS A 895 20.58 21.33 3.43
N ALA A 896 21.36 20.45 2.79
CA ALA A 896 22.16 20.81 1.61
C ALA A 896 21.30 21.20 0.39
N THR A 897 20.07 20.66 0.31
CA THR A 897 19.10 20.95 -0.76
C THR A 897 18.13 22.08 -0.41
N ASN A 898 18.33 22.75 0.74
CA ASN A 898 17.45 23.79 1.29
C ASN A 898 15.99 23.31 1.48
N GLU A 899 15.82 22.02 1.75
CA GLU A 899 14.56 21.41 2.12
C GLU A 899 14.42 21.39 3.66
N SER A 900 13.20 21.26 4.17
CA SER A 900 13.01 21.14 5.63
C SER A 900 12.98 19.68 6.06
N TRP A 901 13.86 19.32 7.01
CA TRP A 901 13.85 17.99 7.61
C TRP A 901 12.90 17.95 8.80
N LYS A 902 11.99 16.98 8.80
CA LYS A 902 11.07 16.73 9.92
C LYS A 902 10.91 15.24 10.14
N HIS A 903 10.94 14.84 11.40
CA HIS A 903 10.32 13.59 11.83
C HIS A 903 8.80 13.72 11.65
N ARG A 904 8.12 12.66 11.21
CA ARG A 904 6.75 12.72 10.64
C ARG A 904 6.68 13.55 9.36
N TYR A 905 7.46 13.11 8.37
CA TYR A 905 7.55 13.71 7.05
C TYR A 905 6.18 13.90 6.40
N VAL A 906 5.96 15.12 5.91
CA VAL A 906 4.85 15.51 5.05
C VAL A 906 5.43 16.04 3.75
N GLU A 907 4.87 15.62 2.63
CA GLU A 907 5.33 16.05 1.30
C GLU A 907 5.12 17.56 1.13
N GLN A 908 6.20 18.29 0.87
CA GLN A 908 6.19 19.76 0.78
C GLN A 908 5.96 20.26 -0.64
N HIS A 909 6.27 19.42 -1.63
CA HIS A 909 6.09 19.73 -3.05
C HIS A 909 4.74 19.20 -3.58
N ASN A 910 3.79 18.99 -2.67
CA ASN A 910 2.43 18.60 -2.98
C ASN A 910 1.58 19.82 -3.31
N HIS A 911 0.78 19.71 -4.36
CA HIS A 911 -0.19 20.71 -4.79
C HIS A 911 -1.52 20.06 -5.02
N GLU A 912 -2.57 20.63 -4.44
CA GLU A 912 -3.93 20.21 -4.77
C GLU A 912 -4.41 21.05 -5.96
N PHE A 913 -4.86 20.39 -7.03
CA PHE A 913 -5.32 21.08 -8.22
C PHE A 913 -6.46 22.06 -7.91
N ASP A 914 -6.38 23.24 -8.52
CA ASP A 914 -7.53 24.13 -8.64
C ASP A 914 -8.51 23.54 -9.67
N GLU A 915 -9.64 23.01 -9.20
CA GLU A 915 -10.63 22.34 -10.05
C GLU A 915 -11.32 23.25 -11.07
N GLU A 916 -11.27 24.56 -10.89
CA GLU A 916 -11.81 25.53 -11.84
C GLU A 916 -10.77 25.98 -12.85
N ASN A 917 -9.53 26.19 -12.39
CA ASN A 917 -8.51 26.89 -13.16
C ASN A 917 -7.40 26.00 -13.73
N GLU A 918 -7.20 24.79 -13.20
CA GLU A 918 -6.09 23.90 -13.57
C GLU A 918 -6.57 22.56 -14.12
N ALA A 919 -7.14 21.70 -13.27
CA ALA A 919 -7.64 20.38 -13.65
C ALA A 919 -8.64 19.84 -12.63
N THR A 920 -9.59 19.02 -13.08
CA THR A 920 -10.49 18.28 -12.19
C THR A 920 -10.56 16.81 -12.58
N MET A 921 -10.84 15.93 -11.61
CA MET A 921 -11.10 14.54 -11.89
C MET A 921 -12.61 14.22 -11.86
N LEU A 922 -13.09 13.62 -12.94
CA LEU A 922 -14.39 12.96 -12.98
C LEU A 922 -14.24 11.45 -12.72
N HIS A 923 -14.96 10.93 -11.72
CA HIS A 923 -14.97 9.49 -11.42
C HIS A 923 -16.29 8.84 -11.88
N ALA A 924 -16.29 8.24 -13.06
CA ALA A 924 -17.42 7.61 -13.75
C ALA A 924 -17.71 6.17 -13.27
N LYS A 925 -17.71 5.97 -11.94
CA LYS A 925 -17.80 4.65 -11.31
C LYS A 925 -19.07 3.88 -11.66
N THR A 926 -18.91 2.68 -12.20
CA THR A 926 -20.03 1.79 -12.53
C THR A 926 -20.96 1.54 -11.34
N LYS A 927 -22.27 1.58 -11.61
CA LYS A 927 -23.32 1.17 -10.68
C LYS A 927 -23.96 -0.11 -11.22
N VAL A 928 -24.34 -1.01 -10.32
CA VAL A 928 -25.05 -2.26 -10.64
C VAL A 928 -26.47 -2.23 -10.06
N ALA A 929 -27.34 -3.14 -10.49
CA ALA A 929 -28.75 -3.19 -10.04
C ALA A 929 -28.93 -3.10 -8.52
N SER A 930 -28.10 -3.81 -7.74
CA SER A 930 -28.13 -3.73 -6.27
C SER A 930 -27.90 -2.32 -5.71
N ASN A 931 -27.20 -1.43 -6.42
CA ASN A 931 -27.02 -0.04 -6.03
C ASN A 931 -28.28 0.82 -6.29
N MET A 932 -29.18 0.36 -7.16
CA MET A 932 -30.43 1.03 -7.52
C MET A 932 -31.62 0.64 -6.64
N ARG A 933 -31.41 -0.11 -5.56
CA ARG A 933 -32.48 -0.40 -4.60
C ARG A 933 -33.12 0.89 -4.08
N SER A 934 -34.46 0.94 -4.19
CA SER A 934 -35.30 2.07 -3.80
C SER A 934 -34.89 3.40 -4.43
N TRP A 935 -34.30 3.38 -5.63
CA TRP A 935 -33.82 4.61 -6.28
C TRP A 935 -34.95 5.63 -6.47
N ARG A 936 -36.17 5.19 -6.81
CA ARG A 936 -37.31 6.09 -7.02
C ARG A 936 -37.63 6.92 -5.79
N ASP A 937 -37.75 6.27 -4.63
CA ASP A 937 -38.08 6.93 -3.38
C ASP A 937 -36.93 7.84 -2.93
N ARG A 938 -35.69 7.35 -3.04
CA ARG A 938 -34.48 8.11 -2.69
C ARG A 938 -34.26 9.33 -3.55
N CYS A 939 -34.61 9.28 -4.83
CA CYS A 939 -34.40 10.37 -5.78
C CYS A 939 -35.54 11.39 -5.81
N LYS A 940 -36.72 11.05 -5.27
CA LYS A 940 -37.81 12.01 -5.04
C LYS A 940 -37.73 12.70 -3.67
N SER A 941 -37.01 12.10 -2.72
CA SER A 941 -36.80 12.71 -1.40
C SER A 941 -35.87 13.91 -1.46
N THR A 942 -36.28 15.02 -0.83
CA THR A 942 -35.47 16.24 -0.69
C THR A 942 -34.47 16.18 0.46
N PHE A 943 -34.66 15.25 1.42
CA PHE A 943 -33.91 15.28 2.68
C PHE A 943 -32.41 14.99 2.53
N ASN A 944 -31.98 14.22 1.51
CA ASN A 944 -30.58 13.81 1.32
C ASN A 944 -30.09 13.92 -0.15
N SER A 945 -30.64 14.81 -0.97
CA SER A 945 -30.35 14.80 -2.43
C SER A 945 -28.87 15.08 -2.74
N PHE A 946 -28.25 16.02 -2.03
CA PHE A 946 -26.84 16.42 -2.19
C PHE A 946 -25.86 15.72 -1.23
N GLU A 947 -26.21 14.54 -0.71
CA GLU A 947 -25.30 13.73 0.10
C GLU A 947 -24.69 12.57 -0.71
N GLU A 948 -23.45 12.22 -0.37
CA GLU A 948 -22.80 11.02 -0.88
C GLU A 948 -23.58 9.79 -0.39
N GLY A 949 -24.19 9.05 -1.32
CA GLY A 949 -25.03 7.90 -1.01
C GLY A 949 -26.54 8.17 -0.94
N GLY A 950 -26.98 9.42 -1.15
CA GLY A 950 -28.39 9.83 -1.24
C GLY A 950 -29.12 9.21 -2.42
N CYS A 951 -29.45 9.95 -3.47
CA CYS A 951 -29.97 9.37 -4.71
C CYS A 951 -28.81 8.80 -5.56
N PRO A 952 -28.90 7.55 -6.06
CA PRO A 952 -27.79 6.93 -6.80
C PRO A 952 -27.70 7.37 -8.27
N LEU A 953 -28.69 8.13 -8.76
CA LEU A 953 -28.80 8.68 -10.11
C LEU A 953 -28.66 10.20 -10.11
N GLY A 954 -28.24 10.75 -11.23
CA GLY A 954 -28.01 12.17 -11.43
C GLY A 954 -29.21 12.91 -11.97
N PHE A 955 -29.61 13.99 -11.31
CA PHE A 955 -30.59 14.96 -11.77
C PHE A 955 -29.95 16.36 -11.71
N PRO A 956 -29.38 16.83 -12.83
CA PRO A 956 -28.57 18.03 -12.85
C PRO A 956 -29.40 19.26 -12.51
N LEU A 957 -28.82 20.12 -11.68
CA LEU A 957 -29.38 21.41 -11.34
C LEU A 957 -29.14 22.41 -12.48
N PRO A 958 -30.19 23.10 -12.98
CA PRO A 958 -30.06 24.16 -13.98
C PRO A 958 -29.19 25.32 -13.47
N LYS A 959 -28.40 25.92 -14.38
CA LYS A 959 -27.48 27.04 -14.09
C LYS A 959 -28.16 28.21 -13.39
N ASP A 960 -29.36 28.53 -13.83
CA ASP A 960 -30.17 29.64 -13.31
C ASP A 960 -30.73 29.37 -11.90
N LEU A 961 -30.68 28.12 -11.43
CA LEU A 961 -31.22 27.71 -10.14
C LEU A 961 -30.15 27.41 -9.08
N VAL A 962 -28.86 27.62 -9.39
CA VAL A 962 -27.73 27.36 -8.45
C VAL A 962 -27.90 28.11 -7.12
N ASP A 963 -28.33 29.38 -7.18
CA ASP A 963 -28.57 30.19 -5.98
C ASP A 963 -29.93 29.87 -5.30
N GLU A 964 -30.84 29.19 -6.01
CA GLU A 964 -32.22 28.90 -5.57
C GLU A 964 -32.42 27.46 -5.05
N VAL A 965 -31.36 26.64 -4.98
CA VAL A 965 -31.44 25.21 -4.56
C VAL A 965 -32.18 25.01 -3.25
N LYS A 966 -31.97 25.92 -2.29
CA LYS A 966 -32.61 25.84 -0.97
C LYS A 966 -34.12 26.08 -1.02
N THR A 967 -34.60 26.77 -2.06
CA THR A 967 -36.00 27.17 -2.22
C THR A 967 -36.75 26.34 -3.26
N LYS A 968 -36.06 25.71 -4.20
CA LYS A 968 -36.64 24.83 -5.23
C LYS A 968 -35.85 23.54 -5.38
N PRO A 969 -35.94 22.61 -4.41
CA PRO A 969 -35.16 21.38 -4.44
C PRO A 969 -35.71 20.35 -5.44
N LEU A 970 -36.92 20.55 -5.97
CA LEU A 970 -37.63 19.62 -6.86
C LEU A 970 -37.82 20.20 -8.25
N ARG A 971 -37.73 19.31 -9.24
CA ARG A 971 -38.18 19.49 -10.62
C ARG A 971 -39.71 19.41 -10.70
N ASP A 972 -40.26 19.86 -11.83
CA ASP A 972 -41.70 19.81 -12.11
C ASP A 972 -42.24 18.37 -12.16
N ASP A 973 -41.39 17.39 -12.49
CA ASP A 973 -41.70 15.96 -12.52
C ASP A 973 -41.55 15.27 -11.14
N GLY A 974 -41.23 16.03 -10.10
CA GLY A 974 -41.13 15.58 -8.71
C GLY A 974 -39.80 14.93 -8.34
N TRP A 975 -38.80 14.93 -9.22
CA TRP A 975 -37.44 14.48 -8.89
C TRP A 975 -36.62 15.60 -8.23
N ALA A 976 -35.81 15.26 -7.24
CA ALA A 976 -34.96 16.24 -6.58
C ALA A 976 -33.72 16.54 -7.42
N TYR A 977 -33.40 17.83 -7.61
CA TYR A 977 -32.08 18.23 -8.09
C TYR A 977 -31.02 17.78 -7.08
N ASN A 978 -29.93 17.22 -7.59
CA ASN A 978 -29.03 16.47 -6.72
C ASN A 978 -27.56 16.42 -7.16
N CYS A 979 -27.22 17.16 -8.22
CA CYS A 979 -25.86 17.28 -8.71
C CYS A 979 -25.64 18.54 -9.56
N PHE A 980 -24.38 18.83 -9.81
CA PHE A 980 -23.84 19.94 -10.57
C PHE A 980 -23.06 19.40 -11.77
N VAL A 981 -23.28 20.02 -12.92
CA VAL A 981 -22.62 19.71 -14.19
C VAL A 981 -21.35 20.54 -14.30
N ASN A 982 -20.27 19.96 -14.81
CA ASN A 982 -19.08 20.73 -15.18
C ASN A 982 -19.24 21.25 -16.62
N GLU A 983 -19.33 22.57 -16.76
CA GLU A 983 -19.62 23.20 -18.05
C GLU A 983 -18.50 23.06 -19.06
N LYS A 984 -17.24 23.00 -18.62
CA LYS A 984 -16.14 22.77 -19.55
C LYS A 984 -16.16 21.33 -20.07
N ILE A 985 -16.61 20.37 -19.25
CA ILE A 985 -16.85 19.00 -19.73
C ILE A 985 -17.97 19.01 -20.76
N GLU A 986 -19.09 19.65 -20.46
CA GLU A 986 -20.27 19.71 -21.33
C GLU A 986 -20.00 20.43 -22.67
N ASP A 987 -19.45 21.64 -22.60
CA ASP A 987 -19.38 22.55 -23.75
C ASP A 987 -18.11 22.36 -24.60
N TYR A 988 -17.04 21.77 -24.04
CA TYR A 988 -15.73 21.69 -24.71
C TYR A 988 -15.18 20.27 -24.82
N TRP A 989 -15.10 19.51 -23.73
CA TRP A 989 -14.44 18.19 -23.76
C TRP A 989 -15.31 17.07 -24.32
N TRP A 990 -16.59 17.02 -23.96
CA TRP A 990 -17.50 15.99 -24.47
C TRP A 990 -17.66 16.03 -25.99
N PRO A 991 -17.93 17.20 -26.64
CA PRO A 991 -18.06 17.24 -28.10
C PRO A 991 -16.80 16.73 -28.82
N LYS A 992 -15.61 17.07 -28.31
CA LYS A 992 -14.33 16.60 -28.85
C LYS A 992 -14.13 15.10 -28.67
N LEU A 993 -14.49 14.56 -27.51
CA LEU A 993 -14.43 13.14 -27.24
C LEU A 993 -15.39 12.36 -28.14
N ALA A 994 -16.65 12.80 -28.23
CA ALA A 994 -17.65 12.20 -29.09
C ALA A 994 -17.22 12.18 -30.56
N GLU A 995 -16.69 13.31 -31.07
CA GLU A 995 -16.13 13.39 -32.42
C GLU A 995 -14.95 12.40 -32.62
N SER A 996 -14.06 12.27 -31.64
CA SER A 996 -12.89 11.39 -31.74
C SER A 996 -13.29 9.91 -31.73
N VAL A 997 -14.20 9.52 -30.83
CA VAL A 997 -14.75 8.16 -30.75
C VAL A 997 -15.46 7.78 -32.05
N LEU A 998 -16.28 8.69 -32.60
CA LEU A 998 -16.96 8.46 -33.88
C LEU A 998 -15.95 8.25 -35.02
N LYS A 999 -14.94 9.11 -35.13
CA LYS A 999 -13.89 8.98 -36.16
C LYS A 999 -13.18 7.63 -36.08
N ARG A 1000 -12.87 7.12 -34.87
CA ARG A 1000 -12.22 5.82 -34.73
C ARG A 1000 -13.16 4.66 -35.02
N GLY A 1001 -14.43 4.78 -34.64
CA GLY A 1001 -15.49 3.84 -35.02
C GLY A 1001 -15.59 3.69 -36.54
N ASP A 1002 -15.61 4.80 -37.27
CA ASP A 1002 -15.63 4.80 -38.74
C ASP A 1002 -14.39 4.14 -39.34
N ILE A 1003 -13.20 4.45 -38.82
CA ILE A 1003 -11.94 3.82 -39.27
C ILE A 1003 -11.99 2.31 -39.07
N SER A 1004 -12.44 1.84 -37.90
CA SER A 1004 -12.55 0.41 -37.58
C SER A 1004 -13.58 -0.34 -38.43
N ALA A 1005 -14.56 0.37 -39.02
CA ALA A 1005 -15.54 -0.22 -39.92
C ALA A 1005 -15.07 -0.27 -41.39
N THR A 1006 -13.99 0.47 -41.73
CA THR A 1006 -13.43 0.54 -43.08
C THR A 1006 -12.19 -0.32 -43.30
N GLU A 1007 -11.47 -0.68 -42.24
CA GLU A 1007 -10.40 -1.70 -42.22
C GLU A 1007 -10.99 -3.11 -42.05
#